data_AF-A0A0J1F7X6-F1
#
_entry.id   AF-A0A0J1F7X6-F1
#
_cell.length_a   1.000
_cell.length_b   1.000
_cell.length_c   1.000
_cell.angle_alpha   90.00
_cell.angle_beta   90.00
_cell.angle_gamma   90.00
#
_symmetry.space_group_name_H-M   'P 1'
#
loop_
_entity.id
_entity.type
_entity.pdbx_description
1 polymer ?
#
loop_
_entity_poly.entity_id
_entity_poly.type
_entity_poly.pdbx_seq_one_letter_code
_entity_poly.pdbx_strand_id
1 'polypeptide(L)'
;MKSDPAGGIIFDSSSQARSSKEHALVFLLWAALLAHGLFFARDLLALALLPGLYLLFRRDDLRAAFHSLRVKPREGTLELTATDALLLLMSGLSLTGLLHPVKAEEGWLEAIRFLLYWFVYRWGREAARNSKGEERLMRAAGWAALALGISAWLPWAAHVWPPPGPPEAGRLSSWFGYPNAAAAFLGAVLLLPRIDIRLKLVLIPFFLSTGSRAGLALFLGILVLQGLIALKSGVKPSQAEPGRRTRCVLSESINFRRDANLGVRGRLARLFGRSKRGAGRGFLVTVGFLAASAVLCWQSGLIGPAAPFHGAWAHLGRWAMSDSVWERILYFRDGLRLAASGGFLPQAGGWLAFPLVQQIPYWASDPHCSLIRVLLNQGWPGLLSLTAWSASRFRQIGRTGLWGACVFLALHSLVDADFSFAALGVLFWLLVALAEGRDPAAENRGQGGRKRWGEKEGHRLSSARVRPAGIRVLRPAFLEPVLALLLFAPAGVLLAAGGLPAEAGVMGRPGGPPDAAVYCRELTRALSLDRTNVGWRRELAETELLRGEIAPGLNQVERVLAWQKFDLGSWEWAQSLVWQAAERQRRAGTASSRGLYRWVAAVPARITAIARTVPVAERGHWRGYALFVRDDPHIELLARCAGDVLHNRPLP
;
A
#
# COMPACT_ATOMS: atom_id res chain seq x y z
N MET A 1 -35.58 18.71 15.11
CA MET A 1 -36.94 18.20 15.37
C MET A 1 -37.90 18.90 14.44
N LYS A 2 -38.61 18.15 13.60
CA LYS A 2 -39.81 18.67 12.95
C LYS A 2 -40.98 17.99 13.64
N SER A 3 -41.87 18.78 14.24
CA SER A 3 -43.16 18.28 14.68
C SER A 3 -43.93 17.92 13.42
N ASP A 4 -44.27 16.63 13.28
CA ASP A 4 -45.31 16.23 12.36
C ASP A 4 -46.64 16.87 12.86
N PRO A 5 -47.60 17.25 11.99
CA PRO A 5 -48.87 17.84 12.42
C PRO A 5 -49.65 16.93 13.39
N ALA A 6 -49.34 15.63 13.41
CA ALA A 6 -49.90 14.63 14.31
C ALA A 6 -49.17 14.50 15.67
N GLY A 7 -48.20 15.36 16.00
CA GLY A 7 -47.48 15.32 17.28
C GLY A 7 -46.46 14.19 17.42
N GLY A 8 -46.22 13.40 16.36
CA GLY A 8 -45.21 12.36 16.34
C GLY A 8 -43.79 12.95 16.23
N ILE A 9 -42.93 12.67 17.20
CA ILE A 9 -41.49 12.92 17.09
C ILE A 9 -40.90 11.87 16.15
N ILE A 10 -40.79 12.19 14.86
CA ILE A 10 -40.08 11.33 13.91
C ILE A 10 -38.57 11.52 14.14
N PHE A 11 -37.96 10.55 14.81
CA PHE A 11 -36.50 10.45 14.81
C PHE A 11 -36.04 10.08 13.41
N ASP A 12 -35.22 10.96 12.81
CA ASP A 12 -34.58 10.68 11.52
C ASP A 12 -33.48 9.62 11.73
N SER A 13 -33.91 8.36 11.80
CA SER A 13 -33.05 7.19 11.94
C SER A 13 -31.96 7.13 10.85
N SER A 14 -32.22 7.75 9.69
CA SER A 14 -31.25 7.86 8.60
C SER A 14 -30.05 8.75 8.95
N SER A 15 -30.24 9.77 9.81
CA SER A 15 -29.17 10.67 10.24
C SER A 15 -28.18 9.99 11.19
N GLN A 16 -28.68 9.15 12.11
CA GLN A 16 -27.87 8.44 13.10
C GLN A 16 -27.04 7.33 12.44
N ALA A 17 -27.65 6.57 11.52
CA ALA A 17 -26.96 5.52 10.77
C ALA A 17 -25.85 6.07 9.84
N ARG A 18 -26.03 7.25 9.25
CA ARG A 18 -24.96 7.90 8.47
C ARG A 18 -23.80 8.35 9.36
N SER A 19 -24.13 8.91 10.52
CA SER A 19 -23.14 9.33 11.51
C SER A 19 -22.28 8.14 11.97
N SER A 20 -22.85 6.97 12.22
CA SER A 20 -22.05 5.80 12.64
C SER A 20 -21.05 5.34 11.58
N LYS A 21 -21.43 5.36 10.29
CA LYS A 21 -20.54 5.01 9.17
C LYS A 21 -19.34 5.97 9.05
N GLU A 22 -19.59 7.27 9.21
CA GLU A 22 -18.52 8.29 9.23
C GLU A 22 -17.51 8.01 10.35
N HIS A 23 -17.98 7.73 11.57
CA HIS A 23 -17.10 7.39 12.69
C HIS A 23 -16.33 6.08 12.46
N ALA A 24 -16.96 5.07 11.85
CA ALA A 24 -16.29 3.82 11.51
C ALA A 24 -15.15 4.02 10.50
N LEU A 25 -15.37 4.85 9.47
CA LEU A 25 -14.31 5.20 8.50
C LEU A 25 -13.17 5.98 9.14
N VAL A 26 -13.49 6.93 10.03
CA VAL A 26 -12.47 7.66 10.79
C VAL A 26 -11.66 6.70 11.67
N PHE A 27 -12.35 5.84 12.43
CA PHE A 27 -11.71 4.83 13.26
C PHE A 27 -10.81 3.91 12.42
N LEU A 28 -11.30 3.42 11.28
CA LEU A 28 -10.51 2.57 10.40
C LEU A 28 -9.25 3.28 9.87
N LEU A 29 -9.36 4.55 9.49
CA LEU A 29 -8.20 5.34 9.07
C LEU A 29 -7.17 5.47 10.22
N TRP A 30 -7.62 5.76 11.45
CA TRP A 30 -6.74 5.84 12.62
C TRP A 30 -6.13 4.49 12.98
N ALA A 31 -6.92 3.42 12.99
CA ALA A 31 -6.45 2.07 13.24
C ALA A 31 -5.41 1.65 12.20
N ALA A 32 -5.64 1.98 10.92
CA ALA A 32 -4.68 1.70 9.85
C ALA A 32 -3.37 2.49 10.02
N LEU A 33 -3.41 3.70 10.57
CA LEU A 33 -2.21 4.49 10.86
C LEU A 33 -1.44 3.95 12.07
N LEU A 34 -2.14 3.57 13.14
CA LEU A 34 -1.53 3.06 14.36
C LEU A 34 -0.95 1.65 14.18
N ALA A 35 -1.69 0.76 13.54
CA ALA A 35 -1.30 -0.64 13.40
C ALA A 35 -0.19 -0.86 12.37
N HIS A 36 -0.07 0.02 11.38
CA HIS A 36 0.98 -0.12 10.37
C HIS A 36 2.38 0.18 10.93
N GLY A 37 2.49 1.06 11.92
CA GLY A 37 3.72 1.22 12.70
C GLY A 37 4.05 0.03 13.60
N LEU A 38 3.13 -0.92 13.79
CA LEU A 38 3.28 -2.05 14.72
C LEU A 38 3.51 -3.42 14.03
N PHE A 39 3.83 -3.46 12.74
CA PHE A 39 4.13 -4.69 11.97
C PHE A 39 2.97 -5.70 11.79
N PHE A 40 1.76 -5.42 12.26
CA PHE A 40 0.63 -6.36 12.21
C PHE A 40 -0.29 -6.16 10.99
N ALA A 41 0.27 -6.07 9.78
CA ALA A 41 -0.53 -5.86 8.56
C ALA A 41 -1.60 -6.95 8.35
N ARG A 42 -1.30 -8.18 8.78
CA ARG A 42 -2.21 -9.34 8.71
C ARG A 42 -3.36 -9.21 9.70
N ASP A 43 -3.06 -8.91 10.96
CA ASP A 43 -4.08 -8.78 12.01
C ASP A 43 -4.96 -7.55 11.79
N LEU A 44 -4.39 -6.47 11.24
CA LEU A 44 -5.17 -5.30 10.84
C LEU A 44 -6.18 -5.62 9.75
N LEU A 45 -5.82 -6.44 8.75
CA LEU A 45 -6.78 -6.85 7.72
C LEU A 45 -7.93 -7.66 8.33
N ALA A 46 -7.63 -8.58 9.25
CA ALA A 46 -8.67 -9.34 9.97
C ALA A 46 -9.53 -8.42 10.86
N LEU A 47 -8.91 -7.53 11.62
CA LEU A 47 -9.59 -6.60 12.53
C LEU A 47 -10.39 -5.53 11.80
N ALA A 48 -9.99 -5.15 10.58
CA ALA A 48 -10.75 -4.25 9.72
C ALA A 48 -11.89 -4.97 8.98
N LEU A 49 -11.69 -6.25 8.65
CA LEU A 49 -12.70 -7.07 8.00
C LEU A 49 -13.86 -7.39 8.95
N LEU A 50 -13.59 -7.67 10.24
CA LEU A 50 -14.63 -8.04 11.21
C LEU A 50 -15.74 -6.98 11.37
N PRO A 51 -15.46 -5.67 11.54
CA PRO A 51 -16.48 -4.62 11.53
C PRO A 51 -17.18 -4.48 10.19
N GLY A 52 -16.45 -4.64 9.08
CA GLY A 52 -17.00 -4.65 7.72
C GLY A 52 -18.04 -5.74 7.54
N LEU A 53 -17.69 -6.96 7.95
CA LEU A 53 -18.56 -8.12 7.95
C LEU A 53 -19.70 -7.93 8.94
N TYR A 54 -19.46 -7.51 10.18
CA TYR A 54 -20.51 -7.26 11.16
C TYR A 54 -21.57 -6.28 10.64
N LEU A 55 -21.13 -5.18 10.01
CA LEU A 55 -22.02 -4.19 9.43
C LEU A 55 -22.75 -4.72 8.18
N LEU A 56 -22.08 -5.52 7.35
CA LEU A 56 -22.74 -6.23 6.25
C LEU A 56 -23.79 -7.20 6.80
N PHE A 57 -23.45 -7.94 7.86
CA PHE A 57 -24.28 -8.96 8.51
C PHE A 57 -25.37 -8.40 9.41
N ARG A 58 -25.44 -7.09 9.58
CA ARG A 58 -26.58 -6.47 10.24
C ARG A 58 -27.81 -6.78 9.40
N ARG A 59 -28.69 -7.61 9.98
CA ARG A 59 -29.76 -8.36 9.31
C ARG A 59 -30.66 -7.50 8.41
N ASP A 60 -30.84 -6.23 8.77
CA ASP A 60 -31.65 -5.27 8.03
C ASP A 60 -30.99 -4.79 6.74
N ASP A 61 -29.67 -4.57 6.75
CA ASP A 61 -28.91 -4.13 5.57
C ASP A 61 -28.75 -5.27 4.56
N LEU A 62 -28.51 -6.50 5.03
CA LEU A 62 -28.50 -7.70 4.18
C LEU A 62 -29.87 -7.98 3.57
N ARG A 63 -30.94 -7.90 4.37
CA ARG A 63 -32.30 -8.04 3.84
C ARG A 63 -32.61 -6.96 2.82
N ALA A 64 -32.24 -5.71 3.07
CA ALA A 64 -32.42 -4.63 2.11
C ALA A 64 -31.62 -4.86 0.81
N ALA A 65 -30.36 -5.31 0.92
CA ALA A 65 -29.52 -5.63 -0.22
C ALA A 65 -30.09 -6.81 -1.04
N PHE A 66 -30.46 -7.92 -0.40
CA PHE A 66 -31.05 -9.09 -1.07
C PHE A 66 -32.45 -8.80 -1.63
N HIS A 67 -33.29 -8.04 -0.93
CA HIS A 67 -34.58 -7.62 -1.47
C HIS A 67 -34.42 -6.68 -2.67
N SER A 68 -33.39 -5.83 -2.69
CA SER A 68 -33.07 -4.98 -3.84
C SER A 68 -32.62 -5.78 -5.09
N LEU A 69 -32.15 -7.01 -4.91
CA LEU A 69 -31.80 -7.91 -6.02
C LEU A 69 -33.02 -8.67 -6.59
N ARG A 70 -34.06 -8.92 -5.78
CA ARG A 70 -35.24 -9.70 -6.19
C ARG A 70 -36.43 -8.86 -6.68
N VAL A 71 -36.57 -7.61 -6.26
CA VAL A 71 -37.74 -6.78 -6.59
C VAL A 71 -37.36 -5.74 -7.64
N LYS A 72 -38.26 -5.51 -8.63
CA LYS A 72 -38.11 -4.45 -9.66
C LYS A 72 -37.51 -3.18 -9.05
N PRO A 73 -36.53 -2.55 -9.73
CA PRO A 73 -35.72 -1.49 -9.16
C PRO A 73 -36.62 -0.33 -8.72
N ARG A 74 -36.92 -0.27 -7.41
CA ARG A 74 -37.43 0.93 -6.77
C ARG A 74 -36.26 1.91 -6.66
N GLU A 75 -36.55 3.19 -6.83
CA GLU A 75 -35.62 4.30 -6.60
C GLU A 75 -34.90 4.08 -5.26
N GLY A 76 -33.65 3.63 -5.31
CA GLY A 76 -32.91 3.14 -4.13
C GLY A 76 -32.09 1.87 -4.33
N THR A 77 -32.14 1.21 -5.50
CA THR A 77 -31.27 0.06 -5.79
C THR A 77 -29.79 0.38 -5.63
N LEU A 78 -29.04 -0.61 -5.12
CA LEU A 78 -27.58 -0.58 -5.03
C LEU A 78 -26.99 -0.41 -6.44
N GLU A 79 -26.67 0.83 -6.82
CA GLU A 79 -25.91 1.09 -8.04
C GLU A 79 -24.47 0.63 -7.84
N LEU A 80 -24.10 -0.45 -8.53
CA LEU A 80 -22.72 -0.89 -8.70
C LEU A 80 -22.04 0.04 -9.70
N THR A 81 -21.01 0.77 -9.24
CA THR A 81 -20.20 1.61 -10.13
C THR A 81 -19.10 0.79 -10.80
N ALA A 82 -18.43 1.37 -11.81
CA ALA A 82 -17.22 0.78 -12.38
C ALA A 82 -16.12 0.55 -11.32
N THR A 83 -16.08 1.37 -10.28
CA THR A 83 -15.13 1.23 -9.17
C THR A 83 -15.51 0.07 -8.25
N ASP A 84 -16.81 -0.14 -8.00
CA ASP A 84 -17.30 -1.35 -7.32
C ASP A 84 -16.90 -2.61 -8.07
N ALA A 85 -17.15 -2.63 -9.39
CA ALA A 85 -16.81 -3.77 -10.25
C ALA A 85 -15.30 -4.04 -10.28
N LEU A 86 -14.46 -3.00 -10.36
CA LEU A 86 -13.00 -3.14 -10.34
C LEU A 86 -12.54 -3.80 -9.03
N LEU A 87 -12.94 -3.28 -7.88
CA LEU A 87 -12.45 -3.77 -6.58
C LEU A 87 -12.86 -5.23 -6.33
N LEU A 88 -14.10 -5.58 -6.68
CA LEU A 88 -14.59 -6.96 -6.60
C LEU A 88 -13.85 -7.88 -7.59
N LEU A 89 -13.58 -7.41 -8.82
CA LEU A 89 -12.78 -8.14 -9.78
C LEU A 89 -11.34 -8.38 -9.28
N MET A 90 -10.69 -7.36 -8.71
CA MET A 90 -9.35 -7.48 -8.13
C MET A 90 -9.31 -8.48 -6.98
N SER A 91 -10.34 -8.50 -6.13
CA SER A 91 -10.48 -9.52 -5.08
C SER A 91 -10.62 -10.92 -5.69
N GLY A 92 -11.50 -11.09 -6.69
CA GLY A 92 -11.66 -12.36 -7.41
C GLY A 92 -10.37 -12.84 -8.10
N LEU A 93 -9.65 -11.95 -8.77
CA LEU A 93 -8.36 -12.27 -9.40
C LEU A 93 -7.31 -12.70 -8.37
N SER A 94 -7.28 -12.07 -7.19
CA SER A 94 -6.40 -12.47 -6.10
C SER A 94 -6.65 -13.91 -5.65
N LEU A 95 -7.93 -14.32 -5.59
CA LEU A 95 -8.31 -15.71 -5.30
C LEU A 95 -7.94 -16.68 -6.42
N THR A 96 -8.08 -16.28 -7.69
CA THR A 96 -7.61 -17.13 -8.80
C THR A 96 -6.10 -17.37 -8.75
N GLY A 97 -5.33 -16.48 -8.12
CA GLY A 97 -3.91 -16.68 -7.86
C GLY A 97 -3.60 -17.88 -6.95
N LEU A 98 -4.57 -18.38 -6.19
CA LEU A 98 -4.42 -19.60 -5.38
C LEU A 98 -4.28 -20.88 -6.23
N LEU A 99 -4.59 -20.82 -7.53
CA LEU A 99 -4.29 -21.91 -8.47
C LEU A 99 -2.79 -22.02 -8.76
N HIS A 100 -2.03 -20.95 -8.53
CA HIS A 100 -0.59 -20.87 -8.73
C HIS A 100 0.11 -20.19 -7.53
N PRO A 101 0.09 -20.82 -6.34
CA PRO A 101 0.60 -20.17 -5.14
C PRO A 101 2.13 -20.22 -5.08
N VAL A 102 2.75 -19.05 -4.92
CA VAL A 102 4.10 -18.94 -4.34
C VAL A 102 3.98 -18.99 -2.82
N LYS A 103 3.02 -18.24 -2.27
CA LYS A 103 2.59 -18.31 -0.87
C LYS A 103 1.07 -18.13 -0.81
N ALA A 104 0.35 -19.21 -0.55
CA ALA A 104 -1.12 -19.23 -0.63
C ALA A 104 -1.77 -18.19 0.30
N GLU A 105 -1.22 -18.00 1.50
CA GLU A 105 -1.68 -17.01 2.48
C GLU A 105 -1.76 -15.59 1.88
N GLU A 106 -0.78 -15.19 1.07
CA GLU A 106 -0.76 -13.86 0.46
C GLU A 106 -1.90 -13.67 -0.56
N GLY A 107 -2.35 -14.72 -1.25
CA GLY A 107 -3.50 -14.65 -2.15
C GLY A 107 -4.79 -14.30 -1.40
N TRP A 108 -4.98 -14.91 -0.23
CA TRP A 108 -6.10 -14.60 0.65
C TRP A 108 -6.03 -13.20 1.24
N LEU A 109 -4.86 -12.81 1.76
CA LEU A 109 -4.63 -11.48 2.32
C LEU A 109 -4.88 -10.39 1.28
N GLU A 110 -4.44 -10.59 0.04
CA GLU A 110 -4.66 -9.65 -1.06
C GLU A 110 -6.14 -9.58 -1.45
N ALA A 111 -6.84 -10.73 -1.51
CA ALA A 111 -8.29 -10.76 -1.76
C ALA A 111 -9.09 -9.99 -0.69
N ILE A 112 -8.77 -10.22 0.59
CA ILE A 112 -9.37 -9.54 1.75
C ILE A 112 -9.07 -8.04 1.69
N ARG A 113 -7.85 -7.65 1.31
CA ARG A 113 -7.45 -6.25 1.18
C ARG A 113 -8.30 -5.52 0.14
N PHE A 114 -8.51 -6.09 -1.04
CA PHE A 114 -9.39 -5.49 -2.05
C PHE A 114 -10.85 -5.40 -1.60
N LEU A 115 -11.33 -6.36 -0.78
CA LEU A 115 -12.65 -6.25 -0.17
C LEU A 115 -12.73 -5.13 0.85
N LEU A 116 -11.70 -4.96 1.69
CA LEU A 116 -11.62 -3.84 2.63
C LEU A 116 -11.67 -2.51 1.87
N TYR A 117 -10.92 -2.39 0.76
CA TYR A 117 -10.99 -1.21 -0.10
C TYR A 117 -12.37 -0.99 -0.70
N TRP A 118 -13.05 -2.06 -1.10
CA TRP A 118 -14.43 -1.98 -1.56
C TRP A 118 -15.37 -1.44 -0.48
N PHE A 119 -15.26 -1.94 0.76
CA PHE A 119 -16.03 -1.43 1.90
C PHE A 119 -15.76 0.05 2.18
N VAL A 120 -14.49 0.44 2.24
CA VAL A 120 -14.06 1.84 2.43
C VAL A 120 -14.63 2.72 1.34
N TYR A 121 -14.53 2.28 0.08
CA TYR A 121 -15.04 3.02 -1.07
C TYR A 121 -16.57 3.18 -0.98
N ARG A 122 -17.31 2.10 -0.71
CA ARG A 122 -18.78 2.14 -0.60
C ARG A 122 -19.25 3.09 0.50
N TRP A 123 -18.71 2.96 1.71
CA TRP A 123 -19.09 3.82 2.83
C TRP A 123 -18.63 5.25 2.62
N GLY A 124 -17.44 5.46 2.05
CA GLY A 124 -16.95 6.78 1.70
C GLY A 124 -17.89 7.49 0.72
N ARG A 125 -18.44 6.77 -0.26
CA ARG A 125 -19.34 7.32 -1.27
C ARG A 125 -20.69 7.68 -0.67
N GLU A 126 -21.16 6.90 0.30
CA GLU A 126 -22.37 7.22 1.05
C GLU A 126 -22.17 8.43 1.95
N ALA A 127 -21.04 8.52 2.65
CA ALA A 127 -20.68 9.67 3.47
C ALA A 127 -20.53 10.94 2.62
N ALA A 128 -20.03 10.83 1.39
CA ALA A 128 -19.90 11.93 0.43
C ALA A 128 -21.23 12.57 0.03
N ARG A 129 -22.35 11.82 0.10
CA ARG A 129 -23.69 12.36 -0.16
C ARG A 129 -24.12 13.39 0.88
N ASN A 130 -23.46 13.40 2.04
CA ASN A 130 -23.64 14.37 3.11
C ASN A 130 -22.43 15.31 3.17
N SER A 131 -22.62 16.60 2.87
CA SER A 131 -21.53 17.58 2.91
C SER A 131 -20.84 17.64 4.28
N LYS A 132 -21.58 17.40 5.38
CA LYS A 132 -21.00 17.34 6.74
C LYS A 132 -20.13 16.11 6.96
N GLY A 133 -20.53 14.96 6.40
CA GLY A 133 -19.77 13.71 6.52
C GLY A 133 -18.45 13.79 5.78
N GLU A 134 -18.50 14.31 4.56
CA GLU A 134 -17.30 14.62 3.79
C GLU A 134 -16.35 15.56 4.55
N GLU A 135 -16.86 16.66 5.13
CA GLU A 135 -16.05 17.60 5.90
C GLU A 135 -15.41 16.95 7.13
N ARG A 136 -16.18 16.13 7.87
CA ARG A 136 -15.68 15.38 9.03
C ARG A 136 -14.54 14.43 8.63
N LEU A 137 -14.70 13.68 7.55
CA LEU A 137 -13.68 12.75 7.06
C LEU A 137 -12.39 13.47 6.63
N MET A 138 -12.50 14.59 5.90
CA MET A 138 -11.31 15.38 5.53
C MET A 138 -10.64 16.00 6.75
N ARG A 139 -11.41 16.49 7.72
CA ARG A 139 -10.89 17.05 8.95
C ARG A 139 -10.20 15.98 9.80
N ALA A 140 -10.77 14.78 9.88
CA ALA A 140 -10.18 13.64 10.56
C ALA A 140 -8.83 13.25 9.93
N ALA A 141 -8.74 13.19 8.60
CA ALA A 141 -7.47 12.94 7.91
C ALA A 141 -6.41 14.03 8.21
N GLY A 142 -6.83 15.30 8.28
CA GLY A 142 -5.96 16.40 8.69
C GLY A 142 -5.45 16.29 10.13
N TRP A 143 -6.34 15.95 11.08
CA TRP A 143 -5.95 15.72 12.48
C TRP A 143 -5.04 14.51 12.65
N ALA A 144 -5.30 13.44 11.89
CA ALA A 144 -4.44 12.27 11.87
C ALA A 144 -3.03 12.63 11.39
N ALA A 145 -2.90 13.39 10.29
CA ALA A 145 -1.61 13.90 9.82
C ALA A 145 -0.87 14.76 10.87
N LEU A 146 -1.61 15.60 11.60
CA LEU A 146 -1.03 16.43 12.65
C LEU A 146 -0.53 15.60 13.82
N ALA A 147 -1.34 14.64 14.30
CA ALA A 147 -0.96 13.76 15.40
C ALA A 147 0.26 12.91 15.04
N LEU A 148 0.33 12.41 13.81
CA LEU A 148 1.50 11.68 13.30
C LEU A 148 2.74 12.57 13.23
N GLY A 149 2.60 13.79 12.72
CA GLY A 149 3.70 14.75 12.64
C GLY A 149 4.25 15.11 14.02
N ILE A 150 3.37 15.41 14.98
CA ILE A 150 3.75 15.71 16.36
C ILE A 150 4.40 14.50 17.02
N SER A 151 3.78 13.33 16.95
CA SER A 151 4.30 12.12 17.60
C SER A 151 5.65 11.69 17.03
N ALA A 152 5.86 11.81 15.72
CA ALA A 152 7.15 11.53 15.10
C ALA A 152 8.25 12.53 15.51
N TRP A 153 7.88 13.70 16.03
CA TRP A 153 8.82 14.70 16.55
C TRP A 153 9.15 14.50 18.04
N LEU A 154 8.44 13.61 18.73
CA LEU A 154 8.74 13.34 20.13
C LEU A 154 10.01 12.49 20.24
N PRO A 155 10.95 12.79 21.15
CA PRO A 155 12.22 12.07 21.28
C PRO A 155 12.07 10.56 21.47
N TRP A 156 11.02 10.12 22.17
CA TRP A 156 10.75 8.71 22.44
C TRP A 156 10.28 7.92 21.21
N ALA A 157 9.82 8.59 20.14
CA ALA A 157 9.37 7.90 18.94
C ALA A 157 10.50 7.09 18.29
N ALA A 158 11.75 7.54 18.39
CA ALA A 158 12.92 6.80 17.91
C ALA A 158 13.23 5.55 18.75
N HIS A 159 12.74 5.46 19.99
CA HIS A 159 12.88 4.26 20.82
C HIS A 159 11.79 3.22 20.54
N VAL A 160 10.58 3.67 20.21
CA VAL A 160 9.46 2.77 19.90
C VAL A 160 9.55 2.26 18.47
N TRP A 161 9.97 3.14 17.55
CA TRP A 161 10.18 2.81 16.15
C TRP A 161 11.62 3.16 15.80
N PRO A 162 12.57 2.24 16.07
CA PRO A 162 13.97 2.47 15.75
C PRO A 162 14.07 2.87 14.28
N PRO A 163 14.74 3.99 13.97
CA PRO A 163 14.84 4.43 12.59
C PRO A 163 15.50 3.33 11.77
N PRO A 164 15.04 3.12 10.52
CA PRO A 164 15.79 2.27 9.59
C PRO A 164 17.24 2.78 9.57
N GLY A 165 18.19 1.85 9.61
CA GLY A 165 19.61 2.17 9.65
C GLY A 165 20.03 3.13 8.53
N PRO A 166 21.26 3.66 8.57
CA PRO A 166 21.77 4.51 7.49
C PRO A 166 21.52 3.85 6.12
N PRO A 167 21.12 4.60 5.07
CA PRO A 167 20.88 6.05 4.94
C PRO A 167 19.56 6.64 5.46
N GLU A 168 18.66 5.89 6.07
CA GLU A 168 17.32 6.43 6.42
C GLU A 168 17.24 7.11 7.80
N ALA A 169 18.32 7.01 8.58
CA ALA A 169 18.45 7.65 9.90
C ALA A 169 18.17 9.16 9.85
N GLY A 170 17.39 9.65 10.83
CA GLY A 170 17.05 11.07 10.95
C GLY A 170 15.98 11.56 9.97
N ARG A 171 15.17 10.66 9.41
CA ARG A 171 14.01 10.96 8.57
C ARG A 171 12.72 10.55 9.28
N LEU A 172 11.63 11.25 8.99
CA LEU A 172 10.31 10.87 9.48
C LEU A 172 9.82 9.60 8.77
N SER A 173 10.02 8.44 9.40
CA SER A 173 9.58 7.12 8.94
C SER A 173 8.75 6.32 9.96
N SER A 174 8.89 6.62 11.25
CA SER A 174 8.49 5.76 12.38
C SER A 174 7.11 5.12 12.26
N TRP A 175 6.08 5.90 11.88
CA TRP A 175 4.70 5.42 11.78
C TRP A 175 4.36 4.65 10.49
N PHE A 176 5.15 4.83 9.43
CA PHE A 176 4.87 4.28 8.10
C PHE A 176 5.93 3.27 7.67
N GLY A 177 6.81 2.81 8.58
CA GLY A 177 7.91 1.91 8.29
C GLY A 177 9.09 2.57 7.56
N TYR A 178 8.81 3.44 6.57
CA TYR A 178 9.85 4.19 5.85
C TYR A 178 9.35 5.58 5.40
N PRO A 179 10.25 6.51 5.04
CA PRO A 179 9.88 7.92 4.90
C PRO A 179 9.04 8.26 3.67
N ASN A 180 9.12 7.45 2.62
CA ASN A 180 8.39 7.70 1.36
C ASN A 180 6.88 7.41 1.51
N ALA A 181 6.48 6.41 2.30
CA ALA A 181 5.08 6.19 2.65
C ALA A 181 4.50 7.34 3.50
N ALA A 182 5.28 7.86 4.46
CA ALA A 182 4.89 9.04 5.23
C ALA A 182 4.70 10.28 4.34
N ALA A 183 5.60 10.48 3.37
CA ALA A 183 5.49 11.56 2.38
C ALA A 183 4.24 11.42 1.49
N ALA A 184 3.93 10.20 1.05
CA ALA A 184 2.72 9.91 0.29
C ALA A 184 1.45 10.25 1.10
N PHE A 185 1.40 9.91 2.38
CA PHE A 185 0.26 10.27 3.23
C PHE A 185 0.14 11.78 3.45
N LEU A 186 1.21 12.42 3.94
CA LEU A 186 1.21 13.86 4.27
C LEU A 186 0.97 14.73 3.03
N GLY A 187 1.59 14.40 1.90
CA GLY A 187 1.38 15.11 0.64
C GLY A 187 -0.05 15.00 0.14
N ALA A 188 -0.68 13.82 0.26
CA ALA A 188 -2.08 13.64 -0.11
C ALA A 188 -3.02 14.49 0.75
N VAL A 189 -2.78 14.52 2.07
CA VAL A 189 -3.53 15.35 3.02
C VAL A 189 -3.35 16.83 2.71
N LEU A 190 -2.12 17.30 2.44
CA LEU A 190 -1.83 18.69 2.06
C LEU A 190 -2.57 19.13 0.79
N LEU A 191 -2.80 18.22 -0.16
CA LEU A 191 -3.55 18.47 -1.39
C LEU A 191 -5.09 18.53 -1.18
N LEU A 192 -5.61 18.17 -0.01
CA LEU A 192 -7.05 18.20 0.23
C LEU A 192 -7.60 19.65 0.27
N PRO A 193 -8.74 19.91 -0.41
CA PRO A 193 -9.24 21.29 -0.57
C PRO A 193 -9.88 21.88 0.68
N ARG A 194 -10.37 21.06 1.62
CA ARG A 194 -11.09 21.53 2.84
C ARG A 194 -10.26 21.51 4.12
N ILE A 195 -8.94 21.33 4.01
CA ILE A 195 -8.05 21.46 5.17
C ILE A 195 -7.75 22.93 5.40
N ASP A 196 -7.90 23.36 6.67
CA ASP A 196 -7.59 24.72 7.12
C ASP A 196 -6.16 25.09 6.70
N ILE A 197 -5.98 26.28 6.13
CA ILE A 197 -4.68 26.77 5.71
C ILE A 197 -3.67 26.72 6.87
N ARG A 198 -4.07 27.08 8.10
CA ARG A 198 -3.21 27.02 9.29
C ARG A 198 -2.70 25.62 9.53
N LEU A 199 -3.57 24.62 9.40
CA LEU A 199 -3.20 23.22 9.52
C LEU A 199 -2.21 22.81 8.41
N LYS A 200 -2.44 23.24 7.16
CA LYS A 200 -1.46 23.01 6.08
C LYS A 200 -0.09 23.60 6.38
N LEU A 201 -0.03 24.84 6.90
CA LEU A 201 1.24 25.48 7.26
C LEU A 201 2.01 24.67 8.31
N VAL A 202 1.30 24.07 9.28
CA VAL A 202 1.89 23.19 10.29
C VAL A 202 2.33 21.84 9.71
N LEU A 203 1.58 21.30 8.74
CA LEU A 203 1.90 20.00 8.11
C LEU A 203 3.08 20.06 7.12
N ILE A 204 3.37 21.22 6.54
CA ILE A 204 4.48 21.39 5.58
C ILE A 204 5.84 20.98 6.18
N PRO A 205 6.24 21.49 7.36
CA PRO A 205 7.47 21.04 8.02
C PRO A 205 7.54 19.51 8.19
N PHE A 206 6.45 18.87 8.63
CA PHE A 206 6.41 17.41 8.78
C PHE A 206 6.60 16.68 7.46
N PHE A 207 5.99 17.17 6.38
CA PHE A 207 6.17 16.63 5.04
C PHE A 207 7.63 16.75 4.58
N LEU A 208 8.28 17.88 4.81
CA LEU A 208 9.69 18.09 4.46
C LEU A 208 10.63 17.23 5.34
N SER A 209 10.29 17.01 6.61
CA SER A 209 11.03 16.12 7.52
C SER A 209 11.03 14.64 7.10
N THR A 210 10.19 14.22 6.15
CA THR A 210 10.28 12.87 5.55
C THR A 210 11.55 12.69 4.72
N GLY A 211 12.14 13.77 4.23
CA GLY A 211 13.29 13.72 3.33
C GLY A 211 13.00 13.05 1.97
N SER A 212 11.73 12.79 1.64
CA SER A 212 11.32 12.10 0.40
C SER A 212 11.41 13.02 -0.81
N ARG A 213 12.41 12.79 -1.67
CA ARG A 213 12.56 13.55 -2.93
C ARG A 213 11.42 13.26 -3.91
N ALA A 214 11.05 11.99 -4.06
CA ALA A 214 9.95 11.57 -4.93
C ALA A 214 8.63 12.18 -4.45
N GLY A 215 8.33 12.11 -3.15
CA GLY A 215 7.16 12.74 -2.56
C GLY A 215 7.12 14.25 -2.81
N LEU A 216 8.22 14.97 -2.55
CA LEU A 216 8.30 16.42 -2.79
C LEU A 216 8.13 16.77 -4.28
N ALA A 217 8.82 16.08 -5.18
CA ALA A 217 8.76 16.33 -6.62
C ALA A 217 7.34 16.10 -7.17
N LEU A 218 6.71 14.98 -6.81
CA LEU A 218 5.35 14.65 -7.22
C LEU A 218 4.34 15.65 -6.66
N PHE A 219 4.49 16.06 -5.40
CA PHE A 219 3.62 17.04 -4.76
C PHE A 219 3.67 18.39 -5.47
N LEU A 220 4.87 18.89 -5.75
CA LEU A 220 5.06 20.14 -6.50
C LEU A 220 4.52 20.04 -7.92
N GLY A 221 4.78 18.91 -8.62
CA GLY A 221 4.26 18.68 -9.96
C GLY A 221 2.73 18.70 -10.02
N ILE A 222 2.06 18.10 -9.04
CA ILE A 222 0.60 18.10 -8.95
C ILE A 222 0.05 19.48 -8.60
N LEU A 223 0.69 20.22 -7.70
CA LEU A 223 0.31 21.60 -7.42
C LEU A 223 0.39 22.47 -8.68
N VAL A 224 1.48 22.36 -9.44
CA VAL A 224 1.66 23.09 -10.71
C VAL A 224 0.56 22.71 -11.70
N LEU A 225 0.29 21.40 -11.86
CA LEU A 225 -0.76 20.92 -12.76
C LEU A 225 -2.14 21.45 -12.35
N GLN A 226 -2.48 21.42 -11.06
CA GLN A 226 -3.73 21.98 -10.55
C GLN A 226 -3.82 23.49 -10.81
N GLY A 227 -2.72 24.22 -10.62
CA GLY A 227 -2.62 25.65 -10.93
C GLY A 227 -2.87 25.95 -12.42
N LEU A 228 -2.25 25.18 -13.31
CA LEU A 228 -2.43 25.31 -14.77
C LEU A 228 -3.86 24.99 -15.21
N ILE A 229 -4.47 23.94 -14.65
CA ILE A 229 -5.88 23.59 -14.92
C ILE A 229 -6.80 24.73 -14.45
N ALA A 230 -6.58 25.27 -13.25
CA ALA A 230 -7.39 26.37 -12.71
C ALA A 230 -7.25 27.66 -13.53
N LEU A 231 -6.07 27.93 -14.09
CA LEU A 231 -5.85 29.05 -15.00
C LEU A 231 -6.58 28.84 -16.34
N LYS A 232 -6.47 27.64 -16.93
CA LYS A 232 -7.09 27.32 -18.23
C LYS A 232 -8.61 27.25 -18.16
N SER A 233 -9.18 26.81 -17.05
CA SER A 233 -10.63 26.63 -16.92
C SER A 233 -11.40 27.95 -16.95
N GLY A 234 -10.74 29.11 -16.84
CA GLY A 234 -11.37 30.43 -16.98
C GLY A 234 -12.51 30.69 -16.00
N VAL A 235 -12.67 29.83 -14.98
CA VAL A 235 -13.75 29.88 -14.00
C VAL A 235 -13.55 31.16 -13.22
N LYS A 236 -14.29 32.20 -13.59
CA LYS A 236 -14.30 33.47 -12.86
C LYS A 236 -14.72 33.14 -11.43
N PRO A 237 -13.88 33.36 -10.41
CA PRO A 237 -14.20 33.03 -9.01
C PRO A 237 -15.38 33.85 -8.44
N SER A 238 -16.02 34.70 -9.26
CA SER A 238 -17.06 35.65 -8.87
C SER A 238 -18.50 35.11 -8.90
N GLN A 239 -18.73 33.85 -9.27
CA GLN A 239 -20.06 33.22 -9.16
C GLN A 239 -20.16 32.13 -8.08
N ALA A 240 -19.09 31.87 -7.33
CA ALA A 240 -19.18 31.06 -6.11
C ALA A 240 -20.05 31.83 -5.09
N GLU A 241 -21.17 31.21 -4.70
CA GLU A 241 -22.29 31.81 -3.97
C GLU A 241 -21.86 32.79 -2.86
N PRO A 242 -22.20 34.09 -2.95
CA PRO A 242 -22.04 35.04 -1.84
C PRO A 242 -22.95 34.72 -0.62
N GLY A 243 -23.81 33.71 -0.71
CA GLY A 243 -24.76 33.29 0.33
C GLY A 243 -24.25 32.23 1.30
N ARG A 244 -23.26 31.41 0.93
CA ARG A 244 -22.53 30.56 1.90
C ARG A 244 -21.34 31.33 2.44
N ARG A 245 -21.63 32.41 3.19
CA ARG A 245 -20.72 32.85 4.24
C ARG A 245 -20.63 31.67 5.21
N THR A 246 -19.61 30.82 5.06
CA THR A 246 -19.04 30.15 6.22
C THR A 246 -18.82 31.26 7.23
N ARG A 247 -19.68 31.33 8.25
CA ARG A 247 -19.40 32.07 9.48
C ARG A 247 -18.08 31.49 9.98
N CYS A 248 -16.98 32.10 9.55
CA CYS A 248 -15.75 32.01 10.27
C CYS A 248 -16.10 32.66 11.61
N VAL A 249 -16.12 31.87 12.68
CA VAL A 249 -16.50 32.25 14.06
C VAL A 249 -15.49 33.26 14.67
N LEU A 250 -14.84 34.06 13.82
CA LEU A 250 -13.89 35.11 14.17
C LEU A 250 -14.41 36.51 13.83
N SER A 251 -15.66 36.68 13.38
CA SER A 251 -16.22 38.00 13.05
C SER A 251 -17.43 38.45 13.88
N GLU A 252 -17.78 37.79 14.98
CA GLU A 252 -18.89 38.21 15.84
C GLU A 252 -18.46 38.83 17.19
N SER A 253 -17.17 39.10 17.41
CA SER A 253 -16.70 39.78 18.64
C SER A 253 -15.92 41.08 18.45
N ILE A 254 -15.93 41.70 17.26
CA ILE A 254 -15.27 43.00 17.07
C ILE A 254 -16.18 43.94 16.29
N ASN A 255 -17.27 44.37 16.94
CA ASN A 255 -17.75 45.74 16.78
C ASN A 255 -16.83 46.66 17.61
N PHE A 256 -15.60 46.82 17.16
CA PHE A 256 -14.75 47.90 17.64
C PHE A 256 -14.88 49.05 16.66
N ARG A 257 -15.61 50.07 17.10
CA ARG A 257 -15.66 51.42 16.51
C ARG A 257 -14.25 51.86 16.16
N ARG A 258 -14.17 52.65 15.09
CA ARG A 258 -13.14 53.66 14.78
C ARG A 258 -11.91 53.60 15.68
N ASP A 259 -10.75 53.28 15.12
CA ASP A 259 -9.60 54.17 15.31
C ASP A 259 -8.53 54.00 14.23
N ALA A 260 -8.11 55.15 13.75
CA ALA A 260 -7.05 55.36 12.80
C ALA A 260 -5.69 55.19 13.51
N ASN A 261 -5.24 53.95 13.70
CA ASN A 261 -3.84 53.63 14.01
C ASN A 261 -3.57 52.14 13.77
N LEU A 262 -3.68 51.71 12.51
CA LEU A 262 -3.35 50.33 12.14
C LEU A 262 -1.83 50.18 11.99
N GLY A 263 -1.19 49.77 13.08
CA GLY A 263 0.18 49.26 13.10
C GLY A 263 0.38 48.06 12.15
N VAL A 264 1.59 47.49 12.11
CA VAL A 264 2.03 46.43 11.17
C VAL A 264 1.00 45.30 10.96
N ARG A 265 0.23 44.92 12.00
CA ARG A 265 -0.89 43.96 11.91
C ARG A 265 -1.99 44.36 10.90
N GLY A 266 -2.35 45.64 10.81
CA GLY A 266 -3.34 46.13 9.85
C GLY A 266 -2.82 46.27 8.42
N ARG A 267 -1.51 46.44 8.24
CA ARG A 267 -0.84 46.38 6.93
C ARG A 267 -0.72 44.94 6.43
N LEU A 268 -0.40 43.98 7.30
CA LEU A 268 -0.46 42.55 6.98
C LEU A 268 -1.89 42.12 6.63
N ALA A 269 -2.90 42.53 7.41
CA ALA A 269 -4.30 42.25 7.10
C ALA A 269 -4.75 42.83 5.75
N ARG A 270 -4.18 43.95 5.28
CA ARG A 270 -4.44 44.52 3.95
C ARG A 270 -3.68 43.81 2.82
N LEU A 271 -2.45 43.32 3.06
CA LEU A 271 -1.73 42.46 2.12
C LEU A 271 -2.48 41.14 1.87
N PHE A 272 -3.10 40.58 2.91
CA PHE A 272 -3.85 39.33 2.85
C PHE A 272 -5.35 39.50 2.54
N GLY A 273 -5.95 40.66 2.81
CA GLY A 273 -7.40 40.87 2.71
C GLY A 273 -7.80 41.98 1.73
N ARG A 274 -8.11 41.59 0.48
CA ARG A 274 -8.94 42.27 -0.55
C ARG A 274 -8.33 42.27 -1.98
N SER A 275 -7.98 41.11 -2.50
CA SER A 275 -7.84 40.96 -3.96
C SER A 275 -8.87 39.96 -4.48
N LYS A 276 -9.80 40.47 -5.31
CA LYS A 276 -10.84 39.70 -6.01
C LYS A 276 -10.29 38.74 -7.10
N ARG A 277 -8.96 38.55 -7.23
CA ARG A 277 -8.37 37.58 -8.17
C ARG A 277 -8.05 36.27 -7.42
N GLY A 278 -9.09 35.45 -7.27
CA GLY A 278 -9.23 34.43 -6.22
C GLY A 278 -8.70 33.01 -6.45
N ALA A 279 -7.93 32.71 -7.50
CA ALA A 279 -7.35 31.37 -7.68
C ALA A 279 -5.82 31.40 -7.79
N GLY A 280 -5.26 32.28 -8.63
CA GLY A 280 -3.81 32.40 -8.82
C GLY A 280 -3.05 32.85 -7.57
N ARG A 281 -3.67 33.65 -6.68
CA ARG A 281 -3.04 34.05 -5.41
C ARG A 281 -2.91 32.90 -4.42
N GLY A 282 -3.87 31.97 -4.36
CA GLY A 282 -3.77 30.82 -3.46
C GLY A 282 -2.57 29.95 -3.80
N PHE A 283 -2.39 29.66 -5.10
CA PHE A 283 -1.23 28.95 -5.61
C PHE A 283 0.09 29.68 -5.32
N LEU A 284 0.19 30.97 -5.66
CA LEU A 284 1.40 31.77 -5.40
C LEU A 284 1.72 31.90 -3.89
N VAL A 285 0.70 31.99 -3.03
CA VAL A 285 0.89 32.03 -1.57
C VAL A 285 1.37 30.69 -1.06
N THR A 286 0.82 29.56 -1.53
CA THR A 286 1.29 28.24 -1.12
C THR A 286 2.71 27.97 -1.58
N VAL A 287 3.05 28.27 -2.84
CA VAL A 287 4.41 28.11 -3.39
C VAL A 287 5.39 29.05 -2.70
N GLY A 288 5.03 30.33 -2.56
CA GLY A 288 5.85 31.33 -1.87
C GLY A 288 6.06 30.99 -0.40
N PHE A 289 5.05 30.45 0.27
CA PHE A 289 5.19 29.97 1.66
C PHE A 289 6.04 28.71 1.75
N LEU A 290 5.88 27.73 0.85
CA LEU A 290 6.77 26.55 0.80
C LEU A 290 8.23 26.97 0.64
N ALA A 291 8.50 27.91 -0.27
CA ALA A 291 9.82 28.48 -0.47
C ALA A 291 10.31 29.22 0.79
N ALA A 292 9.47 30.06 1.39
CA ALA A 292 9.83 30.80 2.61
C ALA A 292 10.03 29.88 3.83
N SER A 293 9.23 28.82 3.99
CA SER A 293 9.39 27.82 5.05
C SER A 293 10.63 26.98 4.83
N ALA A 294 10.93 26.58 3.59
CA ALA A 294 12.18 25.90 3.27
C ALA A 294 13.39 26.79 3.57
N VAL A 295 13.32 28.07 3.18
CA VAL A 295 14.37 29.07 3.45
C VAL A 295 14.48 29.37 4.95
N LEU A 296 13.39 29.51 5.70
CA LEU A 296 13.42 29.76 7.14
C LEU A 296 13.91 28.53 7.92
N CYS A 297 13.49 27.32 7.54
CA CYS A 297 14.01 26.08 8.13
C CYS A 297 15.51 25.90 7.83
N TRP A 298 15.95 26.31 6.64
CA TRP A 298 17.38 26.30 6.27
C TRP A 298 18.18 27.38 7.00
N GLN A 299 17.76 28.64 6.92
CA GLN A 299 18.50 29.82 7.38
C GLN A 299 18.50 29.97 8.90
N SER A 300 17.48 29.49 9.60
CA SER A 300 17.30 29.86 11.00
C SER A 300 18.39 29.35 11.93
N GLY A 301 19.17 28.31 11.61
CA GLY A 301 20.21 27.78 12.51
C GLY A 301 19.71 27.30 13.89
N LEU A 302 18.42 27.54 14.21
CA LEU A 302 17.66 27.10 15.39
C LEU A 302 17.51 25.58 15.41
N ILE A 303 17.82 24.95 14.29
CA ILE A 303 18.14 23.55 14.11
C ILE A 303 19.67 23.48 14.07
N GLY A 304 20.31 23.49 15.24
CA GLY A 304 21.72 23.11 15.33
C GLY A 304 21.92 21.67 14.81
N PRO A 305 23.15 21.16 14.72
CA PRO A 305 23.42 19.76 14.38
C PRO A 305 22.64 18.75 15.26
N ALA A 306 22.12 19.18 16.41
CA ALA A 306 21.28 18.41 17.32
C ALA A 306 19.80 18.27 16.92
N ALA A 307 19.32 18.93 15.87
CA ALA A 307 17.90 18.83 15.53
C ALA A 307 17.57 17.49 14.87
N PRO A 308 16.40 16.89 15.19
CA PRO A 308 16.06 15.51 14.84
C PRO A 308 15.96 15.20 13.34
N PHE A 309 16.05 16.21 12.44
CA PHE A 309 15.85 16.02 11.00
C PHE A 309 16.92 16.69 10.11
N HIS A 310 18.10 17.01 10.63
CA HIS A 310 19.19 17.48 9.77
C HIS A 310 19.50 16.49 8.63
N GLY A 311 19.40 15.18 8.92
CA GLY A 311 19.51 14.11 7.93
C GLY A 311 18.48 14.18 6.80
N ALA A 312 17.22 14.50 7.10
CA ALA A 312 16.16 14.65 6.09
C ALA A 312 16.46 15.79 5.09
N TRP A 313 16.95 16.93 5.58
CA TRP A 313 17.30 18.07 4.74
C TRP A 313 18.56 17.80 3.91
N ALA A 314 19.60 17.23 4.53
CA ALA A 314 20.79 16.79 3.81
C ALA A 314 20.42 15.78 2.72
N HIS A 315 19.48 14.86 3.00
CA HIS A 315 18.96 13.93 2.02
C HIS A 315 18.20 14.64 0.89
N LEU A 316 17.33 15.62 1.17
CA LEU A 316 16.67 16.41 0.13
C LEU A 316 17.64 17.22 -0.73
N GLY A 317 18.75 17.70 -0.18
CA GLY A 317 19.76 18.46 -0.91
C GLY A 317 20.63 17.61 -1.86
N ARG A 318 20.84 16.33 -1.54
CA ARG A 318 21.74 15.44 -2.28
C ARG A 318 21.07 14.71 -3.45
N TRP A 319 20.60 15.41 -4.49
CA TRP A 319 19.93 14.82 -5.69
C TRP A 319 20.82 13.92 -6.59
N ALA A 320 21.70 13.10 -6.03
CA ALA A 320 22.37 12.06 -6.79
C ALA A 320 21.33 11.06 -7.30
N MET A 321 21.20 10.94 -8.62
CA MET A 321 20.22 10.08 -9.30
C MET A 321 20.68 8.62 -9.45
N SER A 322 21.92 8.27 -9.11
CA SER A 322 22.57 7.09 -9.70
C SER A 322 22.06 5.74 -9.18
N ASP A 323 21.83 5.59 -7.87
CA ASP A 323 21.68 4.23 -7.33
C ASP A 323 20.21 3.78 -7.27
N SER A 324 19.31 4.65 -6.81
CA SER A 324 17.93 4.25 -6.53
C SER A 324 17.03 4.17 -7.76
N VAL A 325 17.29 4.93 -8.82
CA VAL A 325 16.51 4.85 -10.06
C VAL A 325 16.88 3.58 -10.82
N TRP A 326 18.17 3.26 -10.87
CA TRP A 326 18.64 2.06 -11.56
C TRP A 326 18.15 0.79 -10.88
N GLU A 327 18.26 0.69 -9.55
CA GLU A 327 17.69 -0.42 -8.79
C GLU A 327 16.20 -0.64 -9.08
N ARG A 328 15.41 0.43 -9.23
CA ARG A 328 13.99 0.34 -9.60
C ARG A 328 13.80 -0.21 -11.01
N ILE A 329 14.60 0.23 -11.99
CA ILE A 329 14.51 -0.27 -13.37
C ILE A 329 14.82 -1.77 -13.39
N LEU A 330 15.86 -2.21 -12.67
CA LEU A 330 16.20 -3.62 -12.53
C LEU A 330 15.06 -4.39 -11.85
N TYR A 331 14.49 -3.84 -10.78
CA TYR A 331 13.33 -4.38 -10.10
C TYR A 331 12.12 -4.54 -11.03
N PHE A 332 11.80 -3.54 -11.86
CA PHE A 332 10.74 -3.62 -12.86
C PHE A 332 11.02 -4.71 -13.90
N ARG A 333 12.26 -4.78 -14.40
CA ARG A 333 12.69 -5.78 -15.38
C ARG A 333 12.54 -7.19 -14.82
N ASP A 334 13.00 -7.41 -13.59
CA ASP A 334 12.93 -8.72 -12.94
C ASP A 334 11.48 -9.07 -12.56
N GLY A 335 10.67 -8.09 -12.16
CA GLY A 335 9.23 -8.27 -11.94
C GLY A 335 8.46 -8.65 -13.21
N LEU A 336 8.81 -8.05 -14.35
CA LEU A 336 8.26 -8.43 -15.65
C LEU A 336 8.68 -9.83 -16.07
N ARG A 337 9.95 -10.22 -15.85
CA ARG A 337 10.43 -11.58 -16.11
C ARG A 337 9.72 -12.61 -15.23
N LEU A 338 9.50 -12.28 -13.97
CA LEU A 338 8.77 -13.14 -13.04
C LEU A 338 7.31 -13.30 -13.48
N ALA A 339 6.64 -12.21 -13.85
CA ALA A 339 5.28 -12.27 -14.40
C ALA A 339 5.23 -13.11 -15.69
N ALA A 340 6.19 -12.92 -16.59
CA ALA A 340 6.30 -13.70 -17.82
C ALA A 340 6.50 -15.19 -17.55
N SER A 341 7.28 -15.56 -16.52
CA SER A 341 7.53 -16.96 -16.16
C SER A 341 6.26 -17.71 -15.72
N GLY A 342 5.27 -17.00 -15.18
CA GLY A 342 3.95 -17.57 -14.88
C GLY A 342 2.88 -17.21 -15.92
N GLY A 343 3.28 -16.87 -17.15
CA GLY A 343 2.36 -16.58 -18.25
C GLY A 343 1.50 -15.34 -18.03
N PHE A 344 1.93 -14.40 -17.19
CA PHE A 344 1.16 -13.23 -16.75
C PHE A 344 -0.20 -13.58 -16.11
N LEU A 345 -0.34 -14.80 -15.60
CA LEU A 345 -1.52 -15.23 -14.84
C LEU A 345 -1.42 -14.78 -13.38
N PRO A 346 -2.56 -14.63 -12.68
CA PRO A 346 -2.58 -14.37 -11.25
C PRO A 346 -1.77 -15.40 -10.46
N GLN A 347 -0.95 -14.95 -9.50
CA GLN A 347 -0.16 -15.81 -8.62
C GLN A 347 -0.25 -15.33 -7.16
N ALA A 348 -0.72 -16.18 -6.27
CA ALA A 348 -0.80 -15.85 -4.85
C ALA A 348 0.60 -15.69 -4.24
N GLY A 349 0.92 -14.47 -3.80
CA GLY A 349 2.23 -14.13 -3.28
C GLY A 349 3.32 -14.13 -4.36
N GLY A 350 2.96 -13.95 -5.64
CA GLY A 350 3.90 -14.02 -6.77
C GLY A 350 5.14 -13.15 -6.58
N TRP A 351 4.96 -11.96 -5.98
CA TRP A 351 6.06 -11.06 -5.64
C TRP A 351 7.10 -11.65 -4.69
N LEU A 352 6.74 -12.59 -3.82
CA LEU A 352 7.73 -13.20 -2.93
C LEU A 352 8.78 -14.02 -3.69
N ALA A 353 8.51 -14.42 -4.95
CA ALA A 353 9.45 -15.16 -5.78
C ALA A 353 10.54 -14.30 -6.44
N PHE A 354 10.63 -13.01 -6.12
CA PHE A 354 11.68 -12.12 -6.61
C PHE A 354 13.11 -12.67 -6.47
N PRO A 355 13.53 -13.30 -5.34
CA PRO A 355 14.88 -13.83 -5.20
C PRO A 355 15.30 -14.80 -6.32
N LEU A 356 14.33 -15.50 -6.92
CA LEU A 356 14.58 -16.44 -8.02
C LEU A 356 15.03 -15.73 -9.30
N VAL A 357 14.47 -14.56 -9.59
CA VAL A 357 14.72 -13.81 -10.83
C VAL A 357 15.75 -12.68 -10.68
N GLN A 358 16.06 -12.26 -9.46
CA GLN A 358 16.99 -11.17 -9.17
C GLN A 358 18.35 -11.36 -9.84
N GLN A 359 18.84 -10.37 -10.57
CA GLN A 359 20.22 -10.43 -11.11
C GLN A 359 21.27 -9.89 -10.16
N ILE A 360 20.87 -8.98 -9.27
CA ILE A 360 21.68 -8.46 -8.17
C ILE A 360 20.80 -8.35 -6.93
N PRO A 361 21.36 -8.40 -5.71
CA PRO A 361 20.61 -8.08 -4.51
C PRO A 361 20.40 -6.56 -4.45
N TYR A 362 19.20 -6.11 -4.82
CA TYR A 362 18.78 -4.74 -4.55
C TYR A 362 18.18 -4.63 -3.15
N TRP A 363 18.27 -3.45 -2.55
CA TRP A 363 17.91 -3.25 -1.14
C TRP A 363 16.39 -3.27 -0.88
N ALA A 364 15.58 -2.96 -1.90
CA ALA A 364 14.13 -3.05 -1.82
C ALA A 364 13.67 -4.53 -1.80
N SER A 365 13.68 -5.17 -0.63
CA SER A 365 13.18 -6.54 -0.44
C SER A 365 11.66 -6.64 -0.51
N ASP A 366 10.95 -5.53 -0.27
CA ASP A 366 9.49 -5.44 -0.35
C ASP A 366 9.08 -4.69 -1.63
N PRO A 367 8.17 -5.24 -2.47
CA PRO A 367 7.66 -4.58 -3.67
C PRO A 367 6.90 -3.29 -3.35
N HIS A 368 7.60 -2.18 -3.17
CA HIS A 368 6.99 -0.86 -2.99
C HIS A 368 6.33 -0.29 -4.26
N CYS A 369 6.23 -1.08 -5.32
CA CYS A 369 5.56 -0.72 -6.55
C CYS A 369 4.24 -1.47 -6.71
N SER A 370 3.13 -0.73 -6.63
CA SER A 370 1.78 -1.30 -6.82
C SER A 370 1.58 -1.89 -8.21
N LEU A 371 2.29 -1.38 -9.23
CA LEU A 371 2.18 -1.87 -10.61
C LEU A 371 2.65 -3.33 -10.73
N ILE A 372 3.86 -3.61 -10.25
CA ILE A 372 4.44 -4.95 -10.30
C ILE A 372 3.70 -5.89 -9.36
N ARG A 373 3.30 -5.41 -8.17
CA ARG A 373 2.48 -6.20 -7.25
C ARG A 373 1.16 -6.63 -7.88
N VAL A 374 0.47 -5.70 -8.56
CA VAL A 374 -0.78 -6.01 -9.27
C VAL A 374 -0.54 -6.98 -10.42
N LEU A 375 0.52 -6.77 -11.19
CA LEU A 375 0.89 -7.66 -12.29
C LEU A 375 1.17 -9.09 -11.82
N LEU A 376 1.87 -9.25 -10.70
CA LEU A 376 2.22 -10.57 -10.17
C LEU A 376 1.03 -11.25 -9.47
N ASN A 377 0.27 -10.51 -8.67
CA ASN A 377 -0.82 -11.09 -7.88
C ASN A 377 -2.13 -11.25 -8.66
N GLN A 378 -2.47 -10.30 -9.54
CA GLN A 378 -3.71 -10.32 -10.32
C GLN A 378 -3.49 -10.51 -11.83
N GLY A 379 -2.25 -10.67 -12.28
CA GLY A 379 -1.93 -10.92 -13.69
C GLY A 379 -2.19 -9.73 -14.61
N TRP A 380 -2.06 -9.98 -15.93
CA TRP A 380 -2.46 -9.02 -16.95
C TRP A 380 -3.94 -8.58 -16.86
N PRO A 381 -4.92 -9.44 -16.46
CA PRO A 381 -6.31 -9.00 -16.37
C PRO A 381 -6.51 -7.93 -15.30
N GLY A 382 -5.84 -8.06 -14.15
CA GLY A 382 -5.88 -7.07 -13.07
C GLY A 382 -5.26 -5.75 -13.50
N LEU A 383 -4.08 -5.83 -14.13
CA LEU A 383 -3.38 -4.65 -14.63
C LEU A 383 -4.23 -3.89 -15.67
N LEU A 384 -4.75 -4.57 -16.70
CA LEU A 384 -5.58 -3.92 -17.72
C LEU A 384 -6.87 -3.33 -17.13
N SER A 385 -7.50 -4.02 -16.19
CA SER A 385 -8.71 -3.52 -15.52
C SER A 385 -8.42 -2.22 -14.77
N LEU A 386 -7.30 -2.16 -14.04
CA LEU A 386 -6.86 -0.97 -13.34
C LEU A 386 -6.48 0.17 -14.30
N THR A 387 -5.80 -0.14 -15.41
CA THR A 387 -5.45 0.83 -16.46
C THR A 387 -6.71 1.40 -17.12
N ALA A 388 -7.65 0.54 -17.53
CA ALA A 388 -8.91 0.94 -18.14
C ALA A 388 -9.74 1.81 -17.19
N TRP A 389 -9.84 1.40 -15.92
CA TRP A 389 -10.50 2.20 -14.88
C TRP A 389 -9.80 3.56 -14.71
N SER A 390 -8.47 3.58 -14.58
CA SER A 390 -7.70 4.82 -14.41
C SER A 390 -7.90 5.77 -15.59
N ALA A 391 -7.85 5.26 -16.82
CA ALA A 391 -8.10 6.04 -18.02
C ALA A 391 -9.53 6.64 -18.04
N SER A 392 -10.53 5.86 -17.60
CA SER A 392 -11.92 6.35 -17.50
C SER A 392 -12.07 7.50 -16.49
N ARG A 393 -11.26 7.48 -15.42
CA ARG A 393 -11.28 8.50 -14.35
C ARG A 393 -10.36 9.67 -14.61
N PHE A 394 -9.38 9.54 -15.51
CA PHE A 394 -8.41 10.58 -15.83
C PHE A 394 -9.08 11.92 -16.22
N ARG A 395 -10.21 11.85 -16.95
CA ARG A 395 -11.01 13.04 -17.32
C ARG A 395 -11.56 13.82 -16.13
N GLN A 396 -11.61 13.22 -14.94
CA GLN A 396 -12.13 13.84 -13.72
C GLN A 396 -11.06 14.60 -12.93
N ILE A 397 -9.78 14.45 -13.26
CA ILE A 397 -8.65 15.01 -12.50
C ILE A 397 -8.72 16.53 -12.35
N GLY A 398 -9.27 17.23 -13.35
CA GLY A 398 -9.42 18.68 -13.30
C GLY A 398 -10.67 19.20 -12.57
N ARG A 399 -11.57 18.31 -12.11
CA ARG A 399 -12.87 18.72 -11.56
C ARG A 399 -12.84 19.02 -10.06
N THR A 400 -12.00 18.34 -9.30
CA THR A 400 -11.96 18.50 -7.84
C THR A 400 -10.53 18.40 -7.32
N GLY A 401 -10.21 19.15 -6.25
CA GLY A 401 -8.93 19.03 -5.56
C GLY A 401 -8.66 17.61 -5.00
N LEU A 402 -9.71 16.82 -4.78
CA LEU A 402 -9.60 15.43 -4.32
C LEU A 402 -8.87 14.55 -5.33
N TRP A 403 -9.14 14.72 -6.62
CA TRP A 403 -8.45 13.95 -7.65
C TRP A 403 -6.95 14.24 -7.70
N GLY A 404 -6.50 15.44 -7.34
CA GLY A 404 -5.07 15.71 -7.23
C GLY A 404 -4.41 14.89 -6.12
N ALA A 405 -5.06 14.75 -4.97
CA ALA A 405 -4.60 13.87 -3.90
C ALA A 405 -4.62 12.39 -4.33
N CYS A 406 -5.65 11.95 -5.06
CA CYS A 406 -5.69 10.58 -5.61
C CYS A 406 -4.56 10.33 -6.62
N VAL A 407 -4.31 11.26 -7.54
CA VAL A 407 -3.23 11.16 -8.53
C VAL A 407 -1.87 11.19 -7.85
N PHE A 408 -1.70 11.99 -6.79
CA PHE A 408 -0.49 12.01 -5.98
C PHE A 408 -0.19 10.64 -5.39
N LEU A 409 -1.17 10.06 -4.71
CA LEU A 409 -1.06 8.73 -4.13
C LEU A 409 -0.80 7.66 -5.21
N ALA A 410 -1.54 7.69 -6.32
CA ALA A 410 -1.38 6.73 -7.41
C ALA A 410 0.02 6.81 -8.04
N LEU A 411 0.48 8.00 -8.44
CA LEU A 411 1.81 8.18 -9.03
C LEU A 411 2.92 7.82 -8.03
N HIS A 412 2.76 8.18 -6.76
CA HIS A 412 3.71 7.81 -5.73
C HIS A 412 3.77 6.29 -5.56
N SER A 413 2.64 5.59 -5.69
CA SER A 413 2.57 4.13 -5.60
C SER A 413 3.11 3.35 -6.79
N LEU A 414 3.21 4.01 -7.95
CA LEU A 414 3.91 3.48 -9.11
C LEU A 414 5.42 3.56 -8.92
N VAL A 415 5.91 4.54 -8.17
CA VAL A 415 7.34 4.74 -7.95
C VAL A 415 7.81 3.94 -6.74
N ASP A 416 7.25 4.20 -5.55
CA ASP A 416 7.90 3.81 -4.28
C ASP A 416 7.02 3.65 -3.03
N ALA A 417 5.70 3.74 -3.15
CA ALA A 417 4.84 3.60 -1.98
C ALA A 417 3.64 2.73 -2.29
N ASP A 418 3.72 1.43 -2.04
CA ASP A 418 2.63 0.56 -2.43
C ASP A 418 1.34 0.86 -1.63
N PHE A 419 0.18 0.51 -2.20
CA PHE A 419 -1.05 0.61 -1.43
C PHE A 419 -1.18 -0.48 -0.36
N SER A 420 -0.22 -1.40 -0.25
CA SER A 420 -0.23 -2.39 0.83
C SER A 420 -0.05 -1.76 2.21
N PHE A 421 0.52 -0.55 2.25
CA PHE A 421 0.30 0.41 3.34
C PHE A 421 -1.20 0.63 3.53
N ALA A 422 -1.77 -0.08 4.50
CA ALA A 422 -3.22 -0.07 4.75
C ALA A 422 -3.77 1.36 4.86
N ALA A 423 -3.04 2.25 5.53
CA ALA A 423 -3.41 3.66 5.63
C ALA A 423 -3.45 4.38 4.28
N LEU A 424 -2.48 4.16 3.39
CA LEU A 424 -2.44 4.75 2.06
C LEU A 424 -3.56 4.19 1.17
N GLY A 425 -3.78 2.88 1.19
CA GLY A 425 -4.87 2.24 0.46
C GLY A 425 -6.25 2.71 0.94
N VAL A 426 -6.49 2.71 2.26
CA VAL A 426 -7.74 3.23 2.86
C VAL A 426 -7.94 4.70 2.49
N LEU A 427 -6.91 5.54 2.63
CA LEU A 427 -7.00 6.95 2.25
C LEU A 427 -7.31 7.09 0.75
N PHE A 428 -6.59 6.39 -0.12
CA PHE A 428 -6.79 6.46 -1.57
C PHE A 428 -8.24 6.13 -1.96
N TRP A 429 -8.74 4.99 -1.52
CA TRP A 429 -10.10 4.54 -1.87
C TRP A 429 -11.18 5.40 -1.22
N LEU A 430 -10.94 5.94 -0.02
CA LEU A 430 -11.81 6.95 0.60
C LEU A 430 -11.86 8.24 -0.25
N LEU A 431 -10.72 8.73 -0.74
CA LEU A 431 -10.67 9.93 -1.57
C LEU A 431 -11.35 9.74 -2.92
N VAL A 432 -11.16 8.58 -3.56
CA VAL A 432 -11.89 8.20 -4.78
C VAL A 432 -13.40 8.19 -4.50
N ALA A 433 -13.83 7.63 -3.37
CA ALA A 433 -15.23 7.58 -2.99
C ALA A 433 -15.84 8.97 -2.75
N LEU A 434 -15.12 9.84 -2.04
CA LEU A 434 -15.51 11.23 -1.83
C LEU A 434 -15.58 12.02 -3.15
N ALA A 435 -14.65 11.75 -4.07
CA ALA A 435 -14.62 12.41 -5.36
C ALA A 435 -15.77 11.97 -6.26
N GLU A 436 -16.11 10.68 -6.29
CA GLU A 436 -17.20 10.13 -7.10
C GLU A 436 -18.60 10.34 -6.49
N GLY A 437 -18.70 10.42 -5.16
CA GLY A 437 -19.98 10.60 -4.47
C GLY A 437 -20.56 12.02 -4.59
N ARG A 438 -19.77 12.98 -5.07
CA ARG A 438 -20.27 14.31 -5.44
C ARG A 438 -21.00 14.22 -6.78
N ASP A 439 -22.33 14.13 -6.74
CA ASP A 439 -23.15 14.28 -7.93
C ASP A 439 -23.29 15.79 -8.27
N PRO A 440 -22.61 16.30 -9.32
CA PRO A 440 -22.74 17.71 -9.71
C PRO A 440 -24.18 18.06 -10.11
N ALA A 441 -25.00 17.09 -10.54
CA ALA A 441 -26.39 17.35 -10.89
C ALA A 441 -27.30 17.52 -9.66
N ALA A 442 -26.94 16.92 -8.52
CA ALA A 442 -27.69 17.08 -7.27
C ALA A 442 -27.48 18.47 -6.66
N GLU A 443 -26.27 19.02 -6.77
CA GLU A 443 -25.94 20.36 -6.27
C GLU A 443 -26.72 21.45 -7.03
N ASN A 444 -26.81 21.33 -8.36
CA ASN A 444 -27.57 22.28 -9.19
C ASN A 444 -29.10 22.20 -8.98
N ARG A 445 -29.66 21.02 -8.68
CA ARG A 445 -31.12 20.86 -8.45
C ARG A 445 -31.59 21.47 -7.13
N GLY A 446 -30.76 21.43 -6.08
CA GLY A 446 -31.13 21.93 -4.76
C GLY A 446 -31.30 23.45 -4.67
N GLN A 447 -30.61 24.22 -5.51
CA GLN A 447 -30.63 25.69 -5.48
C GLN A 447 -31.69 26.30 -6.40
N GLY A 448 -32.00 25.68 -7.54
CA GLY A 448 -32.99 26.21 -8.48
C GLY A 448 -34.45 25.98 -8.10
N GLY A 449 -34.76 24.84 -7.46
CA GLY A 449 -36.15 24.41 -7.24
C GLY A 449 -36.90 25.13 -6.11
N ARG A 450 -36.19 25.66 -5.10
CA ARG A 450 -36.83 26.19 -3.89
C ARG A 450 -37.46 27.57 -4.04
N LYS A 451 -37.12 28.33 -5.09
CA LYS A 451 -37.66 29.67 -5.33
C LYS A 451 -38.77 29.74 -6.39
N ARG A 452 -39.04 28.66 -7.13
CA ARG A 452 -39.98 28.72 -8.27
C ARG A 452 -41.20 27.80 -8.16
N TRP A 453 -41.22 26.87 -7.21
CA TRP A 453 -42.36 25.96 -6.98
C TRP A 453 -43.49 26.57 -6.14
N GLY A 454 -43.47 27.89 -5.95
CA GLY A 454 -44.47 28.60 -5.15
C GLY A 454 -45.74 29.01 -5.88
N GLU A 455 -45.82 29.01 -7.22
CA GLU A 455 -46.96 29.75 -7.81
C GLU A 455 -47.62 29.23 -9.10
N LYS A 456 -46.96 28.57 -10.05
CA LYS A 456 -47.66 28.20 -11.30
C LYS A 456 -47.02 27.00 -11.95
N GLU A 457 -47.65 25.83 -11.87
CA GLU A 457 -47.67 24.82 -12.95
C GLU A 457 -48.52 23.61 -12.50
N GLY A 458 -49.84 23.82 -12.53
CA GLY A 458 -50.74 22.76 -12.95
C GLY A 458 -50.58 22.58 -14.46
N HIS A 459 -50.46 21.33 -14.88
CA HIS A 459 -50.47 20.81 -16.26
C HIS A 459 -49.14 20.78 -17.04
N ARG A 460 -48.85 19.55 -17.49
CA ARG A 460 -47.96 19.11 -18.57
C ARG A 460 -46.45 19.13 -18.29
N LEU A 461 -45.95 18.00 -17.78
CA LEU A 461 -44.64 17.52 -18.20
C LEU A 461 -44.73 16.05 -18.63
N SER A 462 -44.71 15.89 -19.95
CA SER A 462 -44.56 14.65 -20.67
C SER A 462 -43.15 14.10 -20.50
N SER A 463 -43.09 12.77 -20.53
CA SER A 463 -41.97 11.89 -20.28
C SER A 463 -40.88 11.96 -21.36
N ALA A 464 -39.83 12.75 -21.14
CA ALA A 464 -38.57 12.58 -21.88
C ALA A 464 -37.73 11.48 -21.22
N ARG A 465 -37.90 10.23 -21.68
CA ARG A 465 -37.05 9.08 -21.33
C ARG A 465 -35.63 9.30 -21.84
N VAL A 466 -34.74 9.76 -20.97
CA VAL A 466 -33.30 9.58 -21.16
C VAL A 466 -33.01 8.10 -20.97
N ARG A 467 -32.67 7.39 -22.05
CA ARG A 467 -32.23 5.99 -21.99
C ARG A 467 -30.80 5.98 -21.44
N PRO A 468 -30.53 5.47 -20.23
CA PRO A 468 -29.16 5.15 -19.87
C PRO A 468 -28.71 4.00 -20.78
N ALA A 469 -27.56 4.18 -21.44
CA ALA A 469 -26.83 3.09 -22.08
C ALA A 469 -26.33 2.15 -20.96
N GLY A 470 -27.26 1.35 -20.44
CA GLY A 470 -26.99 0.38 -19.41
C GLY A 470 -26.26 -0.81 -20.01
N ILE A 471 -25.08 -1.08 -19.44
CA ILE A 471 -24.45 -2.39 -19.44
C ILE A 471 -25.49 -3.36 -18.86
N ARG A 472 -26.31 -3.96 -19.73
CA ARG A 472 -27.31 -4.95 -19.34
C ARG A 472 -26.61 -6.30 -19.27
N VAL A 473 -26.73 -6.92 -18.10
CA VAL A 473 -26.52 -8.36 -17.85
C VAL A 473 -25.06 -8.78 -17.61
N LEU A 474 -24.53 -8.41 -16.45
CA LEU A 474 -23.82 -9.38 -15.60
C LEU A 474 -24.79 -9.70 -14.45
N ARG A 475 -25.49 -10.83 -14.56
CA ARG A 475 -26.51 -11.32 -13.62
C ARG A 475 -25.92 -11.63 -12.23
N PRO A 476 -26.74 -11.70 -11.17
CA PRO A 476 -26.38 -12.14 -9.81
C PRO A 476 -25.73 -13.54 -9.71
N ALA A 477 -25.74 -14.34 -10.79
CA ALA A 477 -25.11 -15.66 -10.84
C ALA A 477 -23.59 -15.66 -10.59
N PHE A 478 -22.90 -14.52 -10.78
CA PHE A 478 -21.48 -14.38 -10.44
C PHE A 478 -21.28 -13.84 -9.02
N LEU A 479 -22.21 -13.02 -8.52
CA LEU A 479 -22.08 -12.31 -7.26
C LEU A 479 -22.36 -13.22 -6.05
N GLU A 480 -23.34 -14.12 -6.16
CA GLU A 480 -23.70 -15.05 -5.10
C GLU A 480 -22.60 -16.07 -4.76
N PRO A 481 -22.00 -16.80 -5.73
CA PRO A 481 -20.90 -17.72 -5.43
C PRO A 481 -19.63 -17.00 -5.00
N VAL A 482 -19.33 -15.81 -5.54
CA VAL A 482 -18.19 -15.00 -5.08
C VAL A 482 -18.40 -14.53 -3.64
N LEU A 483 -19.59 -14.02 -3.29
CA LEU A 483 -19.87 -13.70 -1.88
C LEU A 483 -19.83 -14.95 -1.00
N ALA A 484 -20.43 -16.07 -1.40
CA ALA A 484 -20.39 -17.29 -0.59
C ALA A 484 -18.95 -17.79 -0.37
N LEU A 485 -18.12 -17.82 -1.41
CA LEU A 485 -16.71 -18.20 -1.33
C LEU A 485 -15.94 -17.23 -0.41
N LEU A 486 -16.19 -15.92 -0.53
CA LEU A 486 -15.57 -14.89 0.29
C LEU A 486 -16.05 -14.87 1.74
N LEU A 487 -17.24 -15.41 2.03
CA LEU A 487 -17.82 -15.43 3.37
C LEU A 487 -17.42 -16.67 4.17
N PHE A 488 -17.27 -17.83 3.52
CA PHE A 488 -16.92 -19.09 4.21
C PHE A 488 -15.43 -19.42 4.19
N ALA A 489 -14.69 -18.95 3.19
CA ALA A 489 -13.27 -19.29 3.07
C ALA A 489 -12.33 -18.61 4.08
N PRO A 490 -12.52 -17.34 4.52
CA PRO A 490 -11.60 -16.71 5.48
C PRO A 490 -11.58 -17.40 6.84
N ALA A 491 -12.72 -17.93 7.32
CA ALA A 491 -12.77 -18.71 8.55
C ALA A 491 -12.03 -20.05 8.39
N GLY A 492 -12.21 -20.73 7.26
CA GLY A 492 -11.47 -21.94 6.93
C GLY A 492 -9.96 -21.71 6.74
N VAL A 493 -9.56 -20.54 6.23
CA VAL A 493 -8.16 -20.17 5.98
C VAL A 493 -7.49 -19.65 7.25
N LEU A 494 -8.16 -18.89 8.12
CA LEU A 494 -7.61 -18.53 9.43
C LEU A 494 -7.46 -19.77 10.31
N LEU A 495 -8.38 -20.75 10.22
CA LEU A 495 -8.24 -22.04 10.88
C LEU A 495 -7.18 -22.93 10.23
N ALA A 496 -7.02 -22.91 8.91
CA ALA A 496 -6.00 -23.69 8.21
C ALA A 496 -4.60 -23.07 8.30
N ALA A 497 -4.48 -21.74 8.34
CA ALA A 497 -3.21 -21.02 8.52
C ALA A 497 -2.77 -21.01 9.99
N GLY A 498 -3.71 -20.97 10.94
CA GLY A 498 -3.43 -21.23 12.36
C GLY A 498 -3.25 -22.72 12.70
N GLY A 499 -3.73 -23.61 11.83
CA GLY A 499 -3.54 -25.07 11.91
C GLY A 499 -2.35 -25.60 11.10
N LEU A 500 -1.63 -24.75 10.37
CA LEU A 500 -0.30 -25.10 9.89
C LEU A 500 0.61 -25.14 11.11
N PRO A 501 1.41 -26.20 11.28
CA PRO A 501 1.93 -26.60 12.57
C PRO A 501 2.97 -25.59 13.07
N ALA A 502 2.51 -24.57 13.79
CA ALA A 502 3.32 -23.95 14.84
C ALA A 502 3.77 -25.00 15.87
N GLU A 503 3.09 -26.16 15.90
CA GLU A 503 3.52 -27.37 16.58
C GLU A 503 4.68 -28.13 15.89
N ALA A 504 5.16 -27.75 14.70
CA ALA A 504 6.38 -28.36 14.14
C ALA A 504 7.62 -27.95 14.95
N GLY A 505 7.61 -26.74 15.54
CA GLY A 505 8.58 -26.35 16.57
C GLY A 505 8.37 -27.04 17.92
N VAL A 506 7.26 -27.77 18.10
CA VAL A 506 6.89 -28.54 19.30
C VAL A 506 6.81 -30.05 19.02
N MET A 507 7.19 -30.52 17.84
CA MET A 507 7.41 -31.95 17.57
C MET A 507 8.66 -32.49 18.29
N GLY A 508 9.34 -31.66 19.07
CA GLY A 508 10.03 -32.10 20.27
C GLY A 508 9.04 -32.44 21.40
N ARG A 509 8.19 -33.46 21.22
CA ARG A 509 7.55 -34.17 22.33
C ARG A 509 8.24 -35.52 22.54
N PRO A 510 8.36 -35.98 23.80
CA PRO A 510 9.24 -37.07 24.19
C PRO A 510 8.66 -38.41 23.73
N GLY A 511 9.21 -38.99 22.66
CA GLY A 511 8.73 -40.27 22.15
C GLY A 511 9.33 -40.72 20.82
N GLY A 512 10.64 -40.54 20.62
CA GLY A 512 11.36 -40.98 19.42
C GLY A 512 11.25 -40.02 18.22
N PRO A 513 12.25 -40.00 17.31
CA PRO A 513 12.18 -39.20 16.11
C PRO A 513 10.98 -39.68 15.26
N PRO A 514 10.08 -38.79 14.80
CA PRO A 514 9.06 -39.18 13.85
C PRO A 514 9.70 -39.86 12.63
N ASP A 515 9.02 -40.85 12.05
CA ASP A 515 9.48 -41.50 10.80
C ASP A 515 9.88 -40.40 9.80
N ALA A 516 11.16 -40.36 9.46
CA ALA A 516 11.71 -39.31 8.62
C ALA A 516 11.02 -39.24 7.25
N ALA A 517 10.39 -40.34 6.78
CA ALA A 517 9.55 -40.33 5.59
C ALA A 517 8.24 -39.54 5.78
N VAL A 518 7.58 -39.71 6.93
CA VAL A 518 6.41 -38.90 7.30
C VAL A 518 6.82 -37.44 7.42
N TYR A 519 7.97 -37.17 8.06
CA TYR A 519 8.46 -35.81 8.24
C TYR A 519 8.75 -35.10 6.91
N CYS A 520 9.48 -35.74 5.99
CA CYS A 520 9.73 -35.21 4.64
C CYS A 520 8.43 -34.94 3.87
N ARG A 521 7.40 -35.79 4.02
CA ARG A 521 6.09 -35.58 3.38
C ARG A 521 5.39 -34.34 3.92
N GLU A 522 5.38 -34.14 5.23
CA GLU A 522 4.77 -32.95 5.84
C GLU A 522 5.52 -31.67 5.47
N LEU A 523 6.87 -31.69 5.46
CA LEU A 523 7.66 -30.56 4.97
C LEU A 523 7.39 -30.26 3.49
N THR A 524 7.28 -31.30 2.65
CA THR A 524 6.95 -31.13 1.23
C THR A 524 5.56 -30.53 1.05
N ARG A 525 4.59 -30.97 1.85
CA ARG A 525 3.23 -30.40 1.87
C ARG A 525 3.25 -28.94 2.31
N ALA A 526 3.98 -28.61 3.38
CA ALA A 526 4.13 -27.25 3.86
C ALA A 526 4.78 -26.33 2.80
N LEU A 527 5.83 -26.81 2.13
CA LEU A 527 6.51 -26.11 1.03
C LEU A 527 5.64 -25.95 -0.24
N SER A 528 4.62 -26.78 -0.41
CA SER A 528 3.64 -26.61 -1.50
C SER A 528 2.71 -25.41 -1.25
N LEU A 529 2.50 -25.05 0.02
CA LEU A 529 1.68 -23.91 0.45
C LEU A 529 2.51 -22.63 0.61
N ASP A 530 3.75 -22.75 1.05
CA ASP A 530 4.72 -21.67 1.16
C ASP A 530 6.07 -22.07 0.55
N ARG A 531 6.29 -21.66 -0.70
CA ARG A 531 7.54 -21.94 -1.42
C ARG A 531 8.70 -21.07 -0.93
N THR A 532 8.44 -20.05 -0.12
CA THR A 532 9.40 -19.03 0.30
C THR A 532 10.13 -19.43 1.59
N ASN A 533 9.63 -20.44 2.30
CA ASN A 533 10.21 -20.86 3.58
C ASN A 533 11.53 -21.61 3.37
N VAL A 534 12.63 -20.87 3.43
CA VAL A 534 13.97 -21.44 3.27
C VAL A 534 14.36 -22.36 4.42
N GLY A 535 13.90 -22.09 5.65
CA GLY A 535 14.15 -22.95 6.81
C GLY A 535 13.66 -24.38 6.59
N TRP A 536 12.40 -24.54 6.18
CA TRP A 536 11.84 -25.86 5.85
C TRP A 536 12.55 -26.55 4.69
N ARG A 537 13.08 -25.77 3.72
CA ARG A 537 13.89 -26.34 2.62
C ARG A 537 15.23 -26.86 3.12
N ARG A 538 15.90 -26.11 4.00
CA ARG A 538 17.16 -26.54 4.62
C ARG A 538 16.96 -27.83 5.40
N GLU A 539 15.93 -27.86 6.23
CA GLU A 539 15.59 -29.04 7.03
C GLU A 539 15.20 -30.26 6.19
N LEU A 540 14.45 -30.05 5.10
CA LEU A 540 14.13 -31.12 4.15
C LEU A 540 15.39 -31.64 3.44
N ALA A 541 16.28 -30.75 3.00
CA ALA A 541 17.55 -31.10 2.38
C ALA A 541 18.43 -31.93 3.32
N GLU A 542 18.54 -31.48 4.57
CA GLU A 542 19.26 -32.18 5.63
C GLU A 542 18.66 -33.58 5.84
N THR A 543 17.35 -33.67 6.09
CA THR A 543 16.70 -34.96 6.35
C THR A 543 16.86 -35.94 5.17
N GLU A 544 16.70 -35.48 3.92
CA GLU A 544 16.87 -36.33 2.74
C GLU A 544 18.32 -36.80 2.56
N LEU A 545 19.31 -35.90 2.66
CA LEU A 545 20.72 -36.27 2.53
C LEU A 545 21.19 -37.22 3.64
N LEU A 546 20.75 -36.99 4.88
CA LEU A 546 21.12 -37.84 6.01
C LEU A 546 20.53 -39.25 5.92
N ARG A 547 19.41 -39.42 5.20
CA ARG A 547 18.80 -40.73 4.89
C ARG A 547 19.45 -41.45 3.70
N GLY A 548 20.37 -40.80 2.99
CA GLY A 548 20.95 -41.33 1.76
C GLY A 548 20.13 -41.09 0.50
N GLU A 549 19.06 -40.29 0.57
CA GLU A 549 18.27 -39.85 -0.58
C GLU A 549 18.99 -38.68 -1.27
N ILE A 550 20.08 -39.01 -1.97
CA ILE A 550 21.04 -38.01 -2.46
C ILE A 550 20.43 -37.05 -3.49
N ALA A 551 19.72 -37.57 -4.50
CA ALA A 551 19.19 -36.73 -5.56
C ALA A 551 18.09 -35.77 -5.08
N PRO A 552 17.08 -36.21 -4.28
CA PRO A 552 16.13 -35.29 -3.64
C PRO A 552 16.83 -34.25 -2.76
N GLY A 553 17.75 -34.69 -1.89
CA GLY A 553 18.42 -33.81 -0.95
C GLY A 553 19.27 -32.73 -1.63
N LEU A 554 20.05 -33.09 -2.65
CA LEU A 554 20.78 -32.12 -3.47
C LEU A 554 19.85 -31.15 -4.19
N ASN A 555 18.72 -31.62 -4.73
CA ASN A 555 17.73 -30.74 -5.36
C ASN A 555 17.16 -29.70 -4.37
N GLN A 556 16.98 -30.05 -3.10
CA GLN A 556 16.57 -29.07 -2.09
C GLN A 556 17.68 -28.08 -1.73
N VAL A 557 18.94 -28.53 -1.63
CA VAL A 557 20.10 -27.64 -1.49
C VAL A 557 20.12 -26.62 -2.64
N GLU A 558 19.99 -27.08 -3.88
CA GLU A 558 19.95 -26.22 -5.06
C GLU A 558 18.79 -25.22 -5.02
N ARG A 559 17.63 -25.63 -4.50
CA ARG A 559 16.50 -24.71 -4.30
C ARG A 559 16.81 -23.65 -3.26
N VAL A 560 17.39 -24.00 -2.11
CA VAL A 560 17.83 -23.01 -1.10
C VAL A 560 18.78 -22.01 -1.73
N LEU A 561 19.78 -22.48 -2.46
CA LEU A 561 20.75 -21.63 -3.15
C LEU A 561 20.07 -20.77 -4.22
N ALA A 562 19.05 -21.25 -4.93
CA ALA A 562 18.30 -20.42 -5.88
C ALA A 562 17.55 -19.27 -5.19
N TRP A 563 16.99 -19.51 -3.99
CA TRP A 563 16.31 -18.50 -3.18
C TRP A 563 17.27 -17.54 -2.47
N GLN A 564 18.49 -17.98 -2.18
CA GLN A 564 19.50 -17.22 -1.42
C GLN A 564 20.83 -17.12 -2.17
N LYS A 565 20.80 -16.97 -3.50
CA LYS A 565 22.00 -17.09 -4.35
C LYS A 565 23.10 -16.07 -4.08
N PHE A 566 22.75 -14.94 -3.46
CA PHE A 566 23.66 -13.87 -3.08
C PHE A 566 24.06 -13.88 -1.60
N ASP A 567 23.62 -14.90 -0.84
CA ASP A 567 23.96 -15.07 0.58
C ASP A 567 25.09 -16.09 0.74
N LEU A 568 26.29 -15.62 1.08
CA LEU A 568 27.46 -16.49 1.29
C LEU A 568 27.22 -17.53 2.39
N GLY A 569 26.50 -17.16 3.46
CA GLY A 569 26.16 -18.09 4.54
C GLY A 569 25.32 -19.28 4.06
N SER A 570 24.48 -19.09 3.04
CA SER A 570 23.75 -20.19 2.39
C SER A 570 24.65 -21.11 1.58
N TRP A 571 25.69 -20.57 0.94
CA TRP A 571 26.70 -21.38 0.24
C TRP A 571 27.54 -22.19 1.20
N GLU A 572 28.00 -21.59 2.30
CA GLU A 572 28.72 -22.27 3.37
C GLU A 572 27.89 -23.39 4.01
N TRP A 573 26.62 -23.12 4.34
CA TRP A 573 25.67 -24.11 4.84
C TRP A 573 25.54 -25.28 3.86
N ALA A 574 25.27 -24.98 2.59
CA ALA A 574 25.07 -25.99 1.56
C ALA A 574 26.31 -26.87 1.37
N GLN A 575 27.49 -26.26 1.30
CA GLN A 575 28.75 -26.97 1.14
C GLN A 575 29.08 -27.86 2.34
N SER A 576 28.86 -27.36 3.56
CA SER A 576 29.06 -28.11 4.80
C SER A 576 28.12 -29.32 4.86
N LEU A 577 26.85 -29.14 4.49
CA LEU A 577 25.86 -30.21 4.50
C LEU A 577 26.20 -31.30 3.48
N VAL A 578 26.51 -30.91 2.24
CA VAL A 578 26.85 -31.87 1.18
C VAL A 578 28.17 -32.59 1.49
N TRP A 579 29.14 -31.92 2.11
CA TRP A 579 30.36 -32.54 2.62
C TRP A 579 30.06 -33.62 3.67
N GLN A 580 29.20 -33.32 4.67
CA GLN A 580 28.82 -34.30 5.68
C GLN A 580 28.12 -35.52 5.07
N ALA A 581 27.26 -35.30 4.07
CA ALA A 581 26.63 -36.38 3.32
C ALA A 581 27.68 -37.21 2.55
N ALA A 582 28.66 -36.56 1.92
CA ALA A 582 29.77 -37.21 1.22
C ALA A 582 30.58 -38.12 2.15
N GLU A 583 30.93 -37.63 3.35
CA GLU A 583 31.67 -38.40 4.36
C GLU A 583 30.89 -39.61 4.86
N ARG A 584 29.58 -39.48 5.08
CA ARG A 584 28.73 -40.61 5.48
C ARG A 584 28.69 -41.68 4.39
N GLN A 585 28.49 -41.27 3.15
CA GLN A 585 28.46 -42.15 1.98
C GLN A 585 29.82 -42.84 1.76
N ARG A 586 30.94 -42.10 1.94
CA ARG A 586 32.29 -42.64 1.86
C ARG A 586 32.53 -43.72 2.91
N ARG A 587 32.15 -43.47 4.17
CA ARG A 587 32.24 -44.45 5.27
C ARG A 587 31.37 -45.69 5.03
N ALA A 588 30.23 -45.51 4.38
CA ALA A 588 29.37 -46.60 3.95
C ALA A 588 29.88 -47.34 2.68
N GLY A 589 31.00 -46.92 2.09
CA GLY A 589 31.59 -47.55 0.91
C GLY A 589 30.81 -47.32 -0.39
N THR A 590 29.94 -46.30 -0.45
CA THR A 590 29.09 -46.07 -1.62
C THR A 590 29.80 -45.20 -2.66
N ALA A 591 29.60 -45.54 -3.94
CA ALA A 591 30.18 -44.80 -5.07
C ALA A 591 29.64 -43.37 -5.20
N SER A 592 28.47 -43.09 -4.63
CA SER A 592 27.81 -41.78 -4.68
C SER A 592 28.57 -40.67 -3.94
N SER A 593 29.42 -41.03 -2.98
CA SER A 593 30.31 -40.11 -2.26
C SER A 593 31.17 -39.25 -3.19
N ARG A 594 31.70 -39.82 -4.26
CA ARG A 594 32.51 -39.08 -5.26
C ARG A 594 31.71 -37.99 -5.97
N GLY A 595 30.42 -38.22 -6.22
CA GLY A 595 29.53 -37.21 -6.80
C GLY A 595 29.35 -36.01 -5.86
N LEU A 596 29.22 -36.28 -4.56
CA LEU A 596 29.07 -35.24 -3.54
C LEU A 596 30.36 -34.44 -3.31
N TYR A 597 31.53 -35.07 -3.29
CA TYR A 597 32.80 -34.31 -3.24
C TYR A 597 33.00 -33.43 -4.47
N ARG A 598 32.62 -33.91 -5.67
CA ARG A 598 32.67 -33.06 -6.89
C ARG A 598 31.76 -31.85 -6.76
N TRP A 599 30.58 -32.02 -6.17
CA TRP A 599 29.67 -30.92 -5.89
C TRP A 599 30.32 -29.91 -4.94
N VAL A 600 30.91 -30.37 -3.83
CA VAL A 600 31.59 -29.51 -2.83
C VAL A 600 32.77 -28.74 -3.43
N ALA A 601 33.61 -29.42 -4.23
CA ALA A 601 34.76 -28.83 -4.89
C ALA A 601 34.38 -27.78 -5.94
N ALA A 602 33.17 -27.87 -6.52
CA ALA A 602 32.70 -26.94 -7.55
C ALA A 602 32.13 -25.64 -6.99
N VAL A 603 31.88 -25.52 -5.68
CA VAL A 603 31.20 -24.36 -5.08
C VAL A 603 31.89 -23.01 -5.39
N PRO A 604 33.22 -22.84 -5.22
CA PRO A 604 33.89 -21.58 -5.56
C PRO A 604 33.68 -21.15 -7.02
N ALA A 605 33.81 -22.11 -7.95
CA ALA A 605 33.62 -21.86 -9.37
C ALA A 605 32.18 -21.44 -9.70
N ARG A 606 31.19 -22.00 -8.98
CA ARG A 606 29.78 -21.64 -9.13
C ARG A 606 29.47 -20.23 -8.60
N ILE A 607 30.02 -19.85 -7.44
CA ILE A 607 29.92 -18.49 -6.89
C ILE A 607 30.51 -17.48 -7.89
N THR A 608 31.70 -17.79 -8.41
CA THR A 608 32.35 -16.99 -9.45
C THR A 608 31.50 -16.90 -10.72
N ALA A 609 30.89 -18.01 -11.15
CA ALA A 609 30.01 -18.01 -12.31
C ALA A 609 28.80 -17.10 -12.11
N ILE A 610 28.15 -17.13 -10.94
CA ILE A 610 27.03 -16.24 -10.60
C ILE A 610 27.48 -14.77 -10.66
N ALA A 611 28.60 -14.43 -10.03
CA ALA A 611 29.15 -13.07 -10.08
C ALA A 611 29.44 -12.61 -11.52
N ARG A 612 29.88 -13.52 -12.40
CA ARG A 612 30.11 -13.23 -13.82
C ARG A 612 28.82 -13.00 -14.62
N THR A 613 27.68 -13.57 -14.18
CA THR A 613 26.38 -13.28 -14.83
C THR A 613 25.91 -11.85 -14.61
N VAL A 614 26.45 -11.14 -13.60
CA VAL A 614 26.14 -9.73 -13.34
C VAL A 614 26.84 -8.85 -14.39
N PRO A 615 26.08 -8.09 -15.20
CA PRO A 615 26.66 -7.17 -16.19
C PRO A 615 27.63 -6.21 -15.53
N VAL A 616 28.74 -5.87 -16.21
CA VAL A 616 29.79 -5.00 -15.65
C VAL A 616 29.22 -3.66 -15.16
N ALA A 617 28.27 -3.09 -15.91
CA ALA A 617 27.58 -1.86 -15.53
C ALA A 617 26.72 -2.00 -14.26
N GLU A 618 26.23 -3.20 -13.94
CA GLU A 618 25.39 -3.47 -12.77
C GLU A 618 26.22 -3.79 -11.51
N ARG A 619 27.48 -4.20 -11.64
CA ARG A 619 28.36 -4.58 -10.51
C ARG A 619 28.57 -3.44 -9.51
N GLY A 620 28.66 -2.20 -9.98
CA GLY A 620 28.82 -1.02 -9.12
C GLY A 620 27.62 -0.78 -8.19
N HIS A 621 26.45 -1.31 -8.53
CA HIS A 621 25.22 -1.19 -7.73
C HIS A 621 25.09 -2.29 -6.68
N TRP A 622 25.83 -3.40 -6.80
CA TRP A 622 25.85 -4.45 -5.78
C TRP A 622 26.92 -4.15 -4.72
N ARG A 623 26.51 -3.50 -3.62
CA ARG A 623 27.42 -3.12 -2.50
C ARG A 623 28.23 -4.28 -1.91
N GLY A 624 27.70 -5.50 -1.98
CA GLY A 624 28.37 -6.72 -1.51
C GLY A 624 29.19 -7.46 -2.56
N TYR A 625 29.29 -6.97 -3.81
CA TYR A 625 29.96 -7.69 -4.91
C TYR A 625 31.41 -8.04 -4.56
N ALA A 626 32.16 -7.08 -4.02
CA ALA A 626 33.56 -7.30 -3.65
C ALA A 626 33.73 -8.34 -2.54
N LEU A 627 32.78 -8.43 -1.59
CA LEU A 627 32.79 -9.46 -0.55
C LEU A 627 32.36 -10.82 -1.12
N PHE A 628 31.36 -10.84 -2.00
CA PHE A 628 30.85 -12.06 -2.63
C PHE A 628 31.85 -12.72 -3.58
N VAL A 629 32.69 -11.92 -4.25
CA VAL A 629 33.71 -12.39 -5.19
C VAL A 629 35.04 -12.67 -4.49
N ARG A 630 35.23 -12.19 -3.26
CA ARG A 630 36.39 -12.58 -2.48
C ARG A 630 36.22 -14.03 -2.06
N ASP A 631 37.31 -14.77 -2.17
CA ASP A 631 37.39 -16.16 -1.74
C ASP A 631 37.08 -16.23 -0.24
N ASP A 632 35.93 -16.80 0.09
CA ASP A 632 35.61 -17.10 1.49
C ASP A 632 36.53 -18.23 1.97
N PRO A 633 37.34 -18.03 3.03
CA PRO A 633 38.34 -19.02 3.45
C PRO A 633 37.74 -20.38 3.80
N HIS A 634 36.52 -20.41 4.34
CA HIS A 634 35.85 -21.65 4.70
C HIS A 634 35.37 -22.39 3.45
N ILE A 635 34.81 -21.65 2.48
CA ILE A 635 34.37 -22.24 1.21
C ILE A 635 35.54 -22.85 0.42
N GLU A 636 36.66 -22.13 0.36
CA GLU A 636 37.88 -22.60 -0.31
C GLU A 636 38.49 -23.81 0.40
N LEU A 637 38.50 -23.81 1.73
CA LEU A 637 39.03 -24.92 2.51
C LEU A 637 38.26 -26.22 2.23
N LEU A 638 36.93 -26.18 2.30
CA LEU A 638 36.11 -27.37 2.02
C LEU A 638 36.23 -27.82 0.56
N ALA A 639 36.31 -26.88 -0.39
CA ALA A 639 36.50 -27.21 -1.80
C ALA A 639 37.85 -27.91 -2.05
N ARG A 640 38.92 -27.43 -1.40
CA ARG A 640 40.26 -28.04 -1.46
C ARG A 640 40.26 -29.44 -0.85
N CYS A 641 39.72 -29.60 0.36
CA CYS A 641 39.61 -30.91 1.01
C CYS A 641 38.85 -31.92 0.13
N ALA A 642 37.75 -31.49 -0.52
CA ALA A 642 37.02 -32.34 -1.45
C ALA A 642 37.84 -32.69 -2.70
N GLY A 643 38.61 -31.74 -3.23
CA GLY A 643 39.57 -31.97 -4.28
C GLY A 643 40.62 -33.01 -3.90
N ASP A 644 41.18 -32.93 -2.70
CA ASP A 644 42.21 -33.85 -2.21
C ASP A 644 41.64 -35.27 -2.06
N VAL A 645 40.43 -35.43 -1.51
CA VAL A 645 39.75 -36.74 -1.45
C VAL A 645 39.52 -37.32 -2.85
N LEU A 646 39.11 -36.52 -3.83
CA LEU A 646 38.88 -36.98 -5.20
C LEU A 646 40.16 -37.47 -5.91
N HIS A 647 41.31 -36.95 -5.52
CA HIS A 647 42.63 -37.29 -6.06
C HIS A 647 43.45 -38.23 -5.15
N ASN A 648 42.83 -38.78 -4.09
CA ASN A 648 43.49 -39.63 -3.09
C ASN A 648 44.71 -38.97 -2.42
N ARG A 649 44.66 -37.66 -2.18
CA ARG A 649 45.68 -36.91 -1.43
C ARG A 649 45.35 -36.91 0.07
N PRO A 650 46.36 -36.80 0.96
CA PRO A 650 46.11 -36.63 2.38
C PRO A 650 45.32 -35.34 2.63
N LEU A 651 44.36 -35.40 3.55
CA LEU A 651 43.60 -34.23 3.98
C LEU A 651 44.51 -33.30 4.81
N PRO A 652 44.40 -31.97 4.61
CA PRO A 652 45.20 -30.98 5.34
C PRO A 652 44.83 -30.85 6.82
#